data_AF-A0AAV6RSL6-F1
#
_entry.id   AF-A0AAV6RSL6-F1
#
_cell.length_a   1.000
_cell.length_b   1.000
_cell.length_c   1.000
_cell.angle_alpha   90.00
_cell.angle_beta   90.00
_cell.angle_gamma   90.00
#
_symmetry.space_group_name_H-M   'P 1'
#
loop_
_entity.id
_entity.type
_entity.pdbx_description
1 polymer ?
#
loop_
_entity_poly.entity_id
_entity_poly.type
_entity_poly.pdbx_seq_one_letter_code
_entity_poly.pdbx_strand_id
1 'polypeptide(L)'
;MEQQTFTRRLFINDVDTFSSRNIAKYLSTCFTDETTQDGAASPPRQPAFRTVATVSSSSKHQNNLFLLQQYTSPTRDELLQRLLECDVVVYNISENATQQQIEEATWAITALHAESENFTARKMFVLVSTVMTWAMTKPQNPEEADAVLTEEDFRRRRPHPSFRNHNNLEKLVLKLGKGSKSKLSSYVVASGLQYGKGENLFHYFFQVSWLLKLPKVPIFGPGTNHVPMIHVHDLARVIENIIELKPKSKYILAVDDSKNTLEDVVKMISDKLGPGEITTLEEQEAVAMKAFTPDELQYLSIDLRLDAFIIKDSFGLRWTSEHGMVENMENIVEEYKHARQLHPIKMCVVGPPSVGKTTVSEKLCRRYKIHHIKIKEVIEEKVAQLTGIVNGDDPESENTSEDVRAAARLQLDRINKSMGVNADRLDDHLVFDILKEKLNSKPCRNQGFVLDGFLKTYDQAQQIFLNEETETQSSEVETPVFNNTITPEHVIALEASDDFLTKRAQGLPESVAEKMRYTPDEFVRRLARHRELAAAEETLLDFFDELEIHPEQIEVTTDDPEYTDVVKKITQMVGIPRNYGLSPQEQEGEERRREEERKQKVAAEVAKKKRGNEAALAEMAAQYEEWQRNVSEVKRQEDELLEARSLPLRNYLMKYVMPSLSEAMLDCCKVKPDDPVDFLAEHLLRHNQDD
;
A
#
# COMPACT_ATOMS: atom_id res chain seq x y z
N MET A 1 36.60 22.70 43.76
CA MET A 1 35.18 23.02 43.47
C MET A 1 34.85 22.35 42.16
N GLU A 2 34.26 21.17 42.24
CA GLU A 2 33.79 20.43 41.07
C GLU A 2 32.64 21.22 40.42
N GLN A 3 32.81 21.64 39.16
CA GLN A 3 31.70 22.13 38.35
C GLN A 3 30.81 20.92 38.05
N GLN A 4 29.75 20.74 38.85
CA GLN A 4 28.68 19.80 38.50
C GLN A 4 28.08 20.23 37.16
N THR A 5 28.23 19.38 36.15
CA THR A 5 27.61 19.52 34.83
C THR A 5 26.08 19.38 34.98
N PHE A 6 25.37 20.51 35.07
CA PHE A 6 23.91 20.51 35.15
C PHE A 6 23.29 20.23 33.77
N THR A 7 22.77 19.01 33.58
CA THR A 7 21.88 18.70 32.46
C THR A 7 20.63 19.58 32.54
N ARG A 8 20.34 20.38 31.51
CA ARG A 8 19.19 21.30 31.51
C ARG A 8 17.89 20.53 31.27
N ARG A 9 16.82 20.85 32.02
CA ARG A 9 15.48 20.31 31.75
C ARG A 9 14.78 21.16 30.69
N LEU A 10 14.33 20.51 29.63
CA LEU A 10 13.70 21.14 28.47
C LEU A 10 12.24 20.67 28.37
N PHE A 11 11.30 21.59 28.23
CA PHE A 11 9.91 21.28 27.92
C PHE A 11 9.60 21.53 26.44
N ILE A 12 8.85 20.62 25.80
CA ILE A 12 8.28 20.78 24.45
C ILE A 12 6.80 20.36 24.46
N ASN A 13 5.90 21.17 23.92
CA ASN A 13 4.49 20.78 23.79
C ASN A 13 4.22 19.87 22.59
N ASP A 14 3.24 18.99 22.75
CA ASP A 14 2.58 18.20 21.70
C ASP A 14 3.55 17.42 20.80
N VAL A 15 4.40 16.59 21.40
CA VAL A 15 5.42 15.78 20.69
C VAL A 15 4.84 14.62 19.88
N ASP A 16 3.53 14.50 19.80
CA ASP A 16 2.83 13.68 18.83
C ASP A 16 2.71 14.35 17.44
N THR A 17 2.87 15.67 17.36
CA THR A 17 2.94 16.43 16.10
C THR A 17 4.28 16.23 15.39
N PHE A 18 4.31 16.41 14.07
CA PHE A 18 5.51 16.16 13.27
C PHE A 18 6.70 17.02 13.72
N SER A 19 6.48 18.32 13.87
CA SER A 19 7.51 19.30 14.22
C SER A 19 8.08 19.04 15.60
N SER A 20 7.23 19.05 16.64
CA SER A 20 7.65 18.91 18.03
C SER A 20 8.33 17.58 18.30
N ARG A 21 7.87 16.49 17.67
CA ARG A 21 8.51 15.16 17.77
C ARG A 21 9.95 15.17 17.28
N ASN A 22 10.18 15.72 16.10
CA ASN A 22 11.50 15.75 15.48
C ASN A 22 12.45 16.71 16.21
N ILE A 23 11.96 17.87 16.68
CA ILE A 23 12.72 18.80 17.52
C ILE A 23 13.11 18.11 18.84
N ALA A 24 12.16 17.45 19.51
CA ALA A 24 12.41 16.76 20.77
C ALA A 24 13.43 15.61 20.60
N LYS A 25 13.29 14.83 19.53
CA LYS A 25 14.21 13.75 19.19
C LYS A 25 15.63 14.28 18.94
N TYR A 26 15.77 15.33 18.15
CA TYR A 26 17.07 15.95 17.90
C TYR A 26 17.71 16.46 19.20
N LEU A 27 16.99 17.26 19.99
CA LEU A 27 17.52 17.83 21.23
C LEU A 27 17.86 16.77 22.29
N SER A 28 17.19 15.61 22.27
CA SER A 28 17.54 14.48 23.14
C SER A 28 18.88 13.82 22.78
N THR A 29 19.37 14.00 21.55
CA THR A 29 20.64 13.44 21.06
C THR A 29 21.82 14.40 21.20
N CYS A 30 21.60 15.65 21.63
CA CYS A 30 22.66 16.61 21.84
C CYS A 30 23.46 16.25 23.09
N PHE A 31 24.79 16.29 22.98
CA PHE A 31 25.73 16.01 24.08
C PHE A 31 26.53 17.25 24.41
N THR A 32 26.95 17.40 25.67
CA THR A 32 27.91 18.44 26.03
C THR A 32 29.30 18.01 25.58
N ASP A 33 29.89 18.71 24.61
CA ASP A 33 31.29 18.51 24.24
C ASP A 33 32.21 19.13 25.30
N GLU A 34 32.78 18.30 26.17
CA GLU A 34 33.93 18.69 26.98
C GLU A 34 35.20 18.50 26.15
N THR A 35 35.72 19.58 25.58
CA THR A 35 37.11 19.62 25.13
C THR A 35 38.00 19.84 26.36
N THR A 36 38.37 18.76 27.05
CA THR A 36 39.50 18.82 27.97
C THR A 36 40.76 19.03 27.14
N GLN A 37 41.27 20.26 27.12
CA GLN A 37 42.67 20.54 26.81
C GLN A 37 43.53 19.92 27.92
N ASP A 38 43.70 18.61 27.90
CA ASP A 38 44.79 17.84 28.51
C ASP A 38 44.46 16.36 28.27
N GLY A 39 45.40 15.62 27.69
CA GLY A 39 45.22 14.28 27.11
C GLY A 39 44.91 13.14 28.10
N ALA A 40 43.88 13.28 28.92
CA ALA A 40 43.29 12.21 29.71
C ALA A 40 41.99 11.71 29.06
N ALA A 41 41.75 10.40 29.16
CA ALA A 41 40.59 9.72 28.58
C ALA A 41 39.28 10.42 28.97
N SER A 42 38.45 10.76 27.97
CA SER A 42 37.21 11.49 28.15
C SER A 42 36.18 10.68 28.96
N PRO A 43 35.50 11.29 29.94
CA PRO A 43 34.35 10.67 30.59
C PRO A 43 33.22 10.40 29.57
N PRO A 44 32.30 9.45 29.85
CA PRO A 44 31.19 9.16 28.96
C PRO A 44 30.35 10.43 28.71
N ARG A 45 30.10 10.75 27.43
CA ARG A 45 29.31 11.91 26.98
C ARG A 45 27.95 11.93 27.69
N GLN A 46 27.70 12.97 28.49
CA GLN A 46 26.41 13.18 29.14
C GLN A 46 25.45 13.92 28.19
N PRO A 47 24.15 13.58 28.19
CA PRO A 47 23.17 14.30 27.39
C PRO A 47 23.06 15.75 27.84
N ALA A 48 23.01 16.68 26.90
CA ALA A 48 22.91 18.12 27.17
C ALA A 48 21.53 18.51 27.73
N PHE A 49 20.48 17.78 27.32
CA PHE A 49 19.10 18.07 27.66
C PHE A 49 18.36 16.85 28.22
N ARG A 50 17.50 17.09 29.21
CA ARG A 50 16.49 16.16 29.70
C ARG A 50 15.12 16.64 29.24
N THR A 51 14.61 16.04 28.17
CA THR A 51 13.38 16.48 27.50
C THR A 51 12.13 15.93 28.19
N VAL A 52 11.21 16.84 28.52
CA VAL A 52 9.88 16.58 29.06
C VAL A 52 8.86 17.11 28.06
N ALA A 53 7.75 16.40 27.86
CA ALA A 53 6.78 16.81 26.86
C ALA A 53 5.32 16.50 27.18
N THR A 54 4.41 17.18 26.48
CA THR A 54 2.99 16.83 26.42
C THR A 54 2.65 16.08 25.14
N VAL A 55 1.57 15.29 25.18
CA VAL A 55 0.93 14.72 24.00
C VAL A 55 -0.57 14.99 24.01
N SER A 56 -1.15 15.12 22.81
CA SER A 56 -2.59 15.26 22.64
C SER A 56 -3.36 14.00 23.05
N SER A 57 -4.64 14.16 23.42
CA SER A 57 -5.51 13.08 23.90
C SER A 57 -5.88 12.05 22.83
N SER A 58 -5.74 12.39 21.55
CA SER A 58 -6.06 11.53 20.42
C SER A 58 -4.92 10.61 20.00
N SER A 59 -3.73 10.79 20.58
CA SER A 59 -2.55 9.98 20.25
C SER A 59 -2.66 8.55 20.79
N LYS A 60 -2.57 7.54 19.90
CA LYS A 60 -2.39 6.13 20.30
C LYS A 60 -1.08 6.06 21.07
N HIS A 61 -1.09 5.56 22.31
CA HIS A 61 0.06 5.47 23.22
C HIS A 61 1.36 5.01 22.53
N GLN A 62 2.13 5.94 21.98
CA GLN A 62 3.50 5.73 21.55
C GLN A 62 4.39 6.14 22.72
N ASN A 63 5.01 5.16 23.36
CA ASN A 63 6.08 5.42 24.33
C ASN A 63 7.29 5.91 23.55
N ASN A 64 7.52 7.22 23.58
CA ASN A 64 8.71 7.82 23.01
C ASN A 64 9.92 7.55 23.91
N LEU A 65 10.70 6.51 23.58
CA LEU A 65 11.85 6.06 24.37
C LEU A 65 12.93 7.13 24.61
N PHE A 66 12.94 8.19 23.82
CA PHE A 66 13.91 9.29 23.91
C PHE A 66 13.49 10.42 24.88
N LEU A 67 12.28 10.37 25.45
CA LEU A 67 11.80 11.38 26.40
C LEU A 67 12.05 10.93 27.84
N LEU A 68 12.37 11.90 28.71
CA LEU A 68 12.46 11.63 30.16
C LEU A 68 11.06 11.39 30.75
N GLN A 69 10.09 12.24 30.38
CA GLN A 69 8.72 12.20 30.87
C GLN A 69 7.75 12.69 29.79
N GLN A 70 6.59 12.04 29.69
CA GLN A 70 5.52 12.37 28.75
C GLN A 70 4.19 12.47 29.50
N TYR A 71 3.45 13.55 29.27
CA TYR A 71 2.17 13.83 29.93
C TYR A 71 1.04 13.93 28.91
N THR A 72 -0.02 13.15 29.10
CA THR A 72 -1.20 13.19 28.23
C THR A 72 -2.20 14.19 28.77
N SER A 73 -2.44 15.28 28.02
CA SER A 73 -3.44 16.32 28.34
C SER A 73 -3.48 16.78 29.80
N PRO A 74 -2.38 17.31 30.35
CA PRO A 74 -2.33 17.78 31.73
C PRO A 74 -3.30 18.96 31.95
N THR A 75 -3.80 19.09 33.18
CA THR A 75 -4.51 20.30 33.60
C THR A 75 -3.56 21.51 33.61
N ARG A 76 -4.09 22.74 33.57
CA ARG A 76 -3.26 23.95 33.64
C ARG A 76 -2.37 24.00 34.87
N ASP A 77 -2.87 23.57 36.03
CA ASP A 77 -2.08 23.58 37.27
C ASP A 77 -0.94 22.56 37.23
N GLU A 78 -1.21 21.35 36.72
CA GLU A 78 -0.18 20.32 36.52
C GLU A 78 0.86 20.78 35.48
N LEU A 79 0.42 21.35 34.37
CA LEU A 79 1.29 21.87 33.32
C LEU A 79 2.20 22.96 33.87
N LEU A 80 1.65 23.92 34.64
CA LEU A 80 2.44 24.99 35.25
C LEU A 80 3.54 24.42 36.16
N GLN A 81 3.22 23.43 37.00
CA GLN A 81 4.24 22.78 37.84
C GLN A 81 5.39 22.20 37.00
N ARG A 82 5.08 21.54 35.87
CA ARG A 82 6.12 20.99 34.98
C ARG A 82 6.92 22.09 34.28
N LEU A 83 6.27 23.16 33.84
CA LEU A 83 6.96 24.30 33.24
C LEU A 83 7.92 24.97 34.24
N LEU A 84 7.53 25.09 35.51
CA LEU A 84 8.37 25.64 36.58
C LEU A 84 9.56 24.74 36.92
N GLU A 85 9.50 23.43 36.68
CA GLU A 85 10.64 22.52 36.83
C GLU A 85 11.66 22.62 35.68
N CYS A 86 11.29 23.20 34.54
CA CYS A 86 12.13 23.22 33.33
C CYS A 86 12.94 24.51 33.21
N ASP A 87 14.18 24.41 32.75
CA ASP A 87 15.08 25.56 32.51
C ASP A 87 14.74 26.27 31.19
N VAL A 88 14.31 25.49 30.20
CA VAL A 88 13.91 25.96 28.88
C VAL A 88 12.53 25.40 28.55
N VAL A 89 11.65 26.26 28.07
CA VAL A 89 10.31 25.93 27.60
C VAL A 89 10.23 26.29 26.13
N VAL A 90 10.09 25.29 25.27
CA VAL A 90 9.86 25.47 23.83
C VAL A 90 8.38 25.22 23.58
N TYR A 91 7.67 26.25 23.14
CA TYR A 91 6.27 26.16 22.76
C TYR A 91 6.15 26.30 21.26
N ASN A 92 5.71 25.24 20.60
CA ASN A 92 5.56 25.14 19.17
C ASN A 92 4.10 25.30 18.74
N ILE A 93 3.87 26.29 17.90
CA ILE A 93 2.57 26.62 17.29
C ILE A 93 2.73 26.82 15.77
N SER A 94 3.83 26.35 15.17
CA SER A 94 4.09 26.58 13.74
C SER A 94 3.30 25.66 12.81
N GLU A 95 2.75 24.55 13.33
CA GLU A 95 2.08 23.49 12.57
C GLU A 95 0.60 23.40 12.95
N ASN A 96 -0.30 23.79 12.04
CA ASN A 96 -1.76 23.65 12.16
C ASN A 96 -2.33 23.95 13.56
N ALA A 97 -1.79 24.99 14.21
CA ALA A 97 -2.10 25.27 15.60
C ALA A 97 -3.57 25.68 15.74
N THR A 98 -4.30 24.89 16.52
CA THR A 98 -5.68 25.20 16.87
C THR A 98 -5.72 26.46 17.73
N GLN A 99 -6.88 27.13 17.73
CA GLN A 99 -7.12 28.28 18.60
C GLN A 99 -6.81 27.96 20.08
N GLN A 100 -7.12 26.74 20.51
CA GLN A 100 -6.85 26.25 21.87
C GLN A 100 -5.36 26.19 22.18
N GLN A 101 -4.52 25.71 21.25
CA GLN A 101 -3.07 25.65 21.45
C GLN A 101 -2.45 27.06 21.56
N ILE A 102 -2.95 28.02 20.78
CA ILE A 102 -2.51 29.42 20.88
C ILE A 102 -2.90 30.02 22.24
N GLU A 103 -4.12 29.74 22.71
CA GLU A 103 -4.59 30.18 24.03
C GLU A 103 -3.81 29.53 25.18
N GLU A 104 -3.46 28.25 25.05
CA GLU A 104 -2.62 27.55 26.01
C GLU A 104 -1.20 28.13 26.05
N ALA A 105 -0.57 28.35 24.90
CA ALA A 105 0.74 29.00 24.81
C ALA A 105 0.71 30.43 25.38
N THR A 106 -0.37 31.18 25.13
CA THR A 106 -0.62 32.51 25.70
C THR A 106 -0.71 32.47 27.22
N TRP A 107 -1.45 31.49 27.75
CA TRP A 107 -1.57 31.27 29.18
C TRP A 107 -0.22 30.86 29.78
N ALA A 108 0.52 29.93 29.15
CA ALA A 108 1.78 29.39 29.65
C ALA A 108 2.83 30.49 29.83
N ILE A 109 3.03 31.37 28.84
CA ILE A 109 3.97 32.49 28.98
C ILE A 109 3.53 33.49 30.06
N THR A 110 2.22 33.74 30.18
CA THR A 110 1.67 34.69 31.15
C THR A 110 1.84 34.15 32.57
N ALA A 111 1.56 32.87 32.79
CA ALA A 111 1.73 32.19 34.07
C ALA A 111 3.22 32.14 34.47
N LEU A 112 4.11 31.79 33.54
CA LEU A 112 5.56 31.82 33.79
C LEU A 112 6.07 33.24 34.11
N HIS A 113 5.55 34.26 33.43
CA HIS A 113 5.92 35.64 33.74
C HIS A 113 5.45 36.06 35.14
N ALA A 114 4.22 35.67 35.54
CA ALA A 114 3.69 35.94 36.87
C ALA A 114 4.56 35.33 37.98
N GLU A 115 5.13 34.14 37.76
CA GLU A 115 6.03 33.45 38.69
C GLU A 115 7.51 33.86 38.55
N SER A 116 7.84 34.82 37.67
CA SER A 116 9.24 35.11 37.32
C SER A 116 10.09 35.64 38.47
N GLU A 117 9.48 36.25 39.49
CA GLU A 117 10.16 36.70 40.71
C GLU A 117 10.57 35.51 41.60
N ASN A 118 9.73 34.45 41.61
CA ASN A 118 9.89 33.24 42.41
C ASN A 118 10.90 32.24 41.82
N PHE A 119 11.42 32.50 40.61
CA PHE A 119 12.36 31.59 39.98
C PHE A 119 13.68 31.49 40.75
N THR A 120 14.13 30.26 41.00
CA THR A 120 15.44 29.99 41.60
C THR A 120 16.59 30.25 40.62
N ALA A 121 16.37 30.01 39.33
CA ALA A 121 17.31 30.21 38.24
C ALA A 121 16.66 30.90 37.04
N ARG A 122 17.49 31.43 36.13
CA ARG A 122 16.99 32.07 34.91
C ARG A 122 16.35 31.04 33.99
N LYS A 123 15.13 31.27 33.54
CA LYS A 123 14.40 30.42 32.60
C LYS A 123 14.34 31.04 31.21
N MET A 124 14.28 30.19 30.19
CA MET A 124 14.10 30.60 28.80
C MET A 124 12.76 30.09 28.25
N PHE A 125 12.05 30.96 27.54
CA PHE A 125 10.85 30.60 26.78
C PHE A 125 11.11 30.85 25.29
N VAL A 126 10.99 29.83 24.46
CA VAL A 126 11.15 29.91 23.01
C VAL A 126 9.81 29.59 22.36
N LEU A 127 9.19 30.57 21.72
CA LEU A 127 8.01 30.37 20.90
C LEU A 127 8.44 30.03 19.47
N VAL A 128 8.12 28.82 19.00
CA VAL A 128 8.24 28.46 17.58
C VAL A 128 6.91 28.82 16.91
N SER A 129 6.92 29.91 16.17
CA SER A 129 5.81 30.46 15.39
C SER A 129 6.02 30.16 13.90
N THR A 130 5.14 30.69 13.05
CA THR A 130 5.12 30.48 11.61
C THR A 130 5.37 31.77 10.82
N VAL A 131 6.04 31.65 9.67
CA VAL A 131 6.16 32.71 8.66
C VAL A 131 4.82 33.21 8.11
N MET A 132 3.69 32.53 8.36
CA MET A 132 2.35 33.05 8.04
C MET A 132 2.04 34.38 8.75
N THR A 133 2.78 34.73 9.82
CA THR A 133 2.68 36.07 10.42
C THR A 133 3.30 37.19 9.58
N TRP A 134 3.90 36.83 8.44
CA TRP A 134 4.46 37.71 7.43
C TRP A 134 3.74 37.66 6.07
N ALA A 135 2.80 36.72 5.86
CA ALA A 135 2.24 36.40 4.54
C ALA A 135 1.67 37.60 3.73
N MET A 136 1.25 38.68 4.39
CA MET A 136 0.68 39.87 3.73
C MET A 136 1.67 41.05 3.69
N THR A 137 2.95 40.79 3.99
CA THR A 137 4.01 41.80 4.02
C THR A 137 4.52 42.04 2.62
N LYS A 138 4.57 43.30 2.21
CA LYS A 138 5.19 43.68 0.93
C LYS A 138 6.64 44.09 1.16
N PRO A 139 7.55 43.75 0.25
CA PRO A 139 8.92 44.27 0.28
C PRO A 139 8.92 45.80 0.17
N GLN A 140 10.00 46.43 0.61
CA GLN A 140 10.11 47.89 0.60
C GLN A 140 10.07 48.46 -0.82
N ASN A 141 10.65 47.73 -1.78
CA ASN A 141 10.67 48.04 -3.20
C ASN A 141 9.97 46.92 -3.99
N PRO A 142 8.64 46.97 -4.16
CA PRO A 142 7.90 45.93 -4.88
C PRO A 142 8.22 45.83 -6.38
N GLU A 143 8.87 46.87 -6.93
CA GLU A 143 9.27 46.92 -8.34
C GLU A 143 10.59 46.20 -8.61
N GLU A 144 11.38 45.91 -7.56
CA GLU A 144 12.58 45.08 -7.67
C GLU A 144 12.16 43.61 -7.62
N ALA A 145 12.38 42.90 -8.73
CA ALA A 145 12.01 41.50 -8.86
C ALA A 145 12.65 40.59 -7.80
N ASP A 146 13.78 41.01 -7.21
CA ASP A 146 14.55 40.25 -6.21
C ASP A 146 14.45 40.80 -4.78
N ALA A 147 13.45 41.64 -4.49
CA ALA A 147 13.32 42.20 -3.15
C ALA A 147 12.98 41.11 -2.12
N VAL A 148 13.85 40.95 -1.12
CA VAL A 148 13.74 39.97 -0.04
C VAL A 148 13.34 40.65 1.27
N LEU A 149 12.55 39.98 2.10
CA LEU A 149 12.22 40.44 3.45
C LEU A 149 13.19 39.83 4.47
N THR A 150 13.67 40.66 5.39
CA THR A 150 14.61 40.25 6.45
C THR A 150 14.03 40.52 7.84
N GLU A 151 14.71 40.08 8.91
CA GLU A 151 14.29 40.39 10.29
C GLU A 151 14.24 41.89 10.61
N GLU A 152 14.90 42.75 9.82
CA GLU A 152 14.79 44.20 9.97
C GLU A 152 13.37 44.71 9.68
N ASP A 153 12.66 44.03 8.78
CA ASP A 153 11.28 44.33 8.40
C ASP A 153 10.24 43.79 9.39
N PHE A 154 10.68 43.15 10.48
CA PHE A 154 9.80 42.55 11.48
C PHE A 154 8.75 43.53 12.01
N ARG A 155 9.11 44.81 12.16
CA ARG A 155 8.19 45.83 12.67
C ARG A 155 7.08 46.22 11.69
N ARG A 156 7.31 46.07 10.38
CA ARG A 156 6.34 46.41 9.32
C ARG A 156 5.53 45.21 8.83
N ARG A 157 5.84 44.00 9.32
CA ARG A 157 5.18 42.75 8.87
C ARG A 157 3.67 42.78 9.05
N ARG A 158 2.96 42.11 8.13
CA ARG A 158 1.52 41.91 8.15
C ARG A 158 1.19 40.42 8.09
N PRO A 159 0.43 39.89 9.06
CA PRO A 159 0.06 38.48 9.07
C PRO A 159 -1.07 38.19 8.09
N HIS A 160 -1.16 36.93 7.67
CA HIS A 160 -2.38 36.40 7.06
C HIS A 160 -3.59 36.61 8.01
N PRO A 161 -4.82 36.87 7.51
CA PRO A 161 -6.01 37.09 8.35
C PRO A 161 -6.26 35.99 9.39
N SER A 162 -6.08 34.72 9.01
CA SER A 162 -6.24 33.55 9.91
C SER A 162 -5.16 33.47 10.99
N PHE A 163 -4.04 34.17 10.82
CA PHE A 163 -2.86 34.09 11.69
C PHE A 163 -2.67 35.31 12.59
N ARG A 164 -3.72 36.13 12.78
CA ARG A 164 -3.69 37.28 13.69
C ARG A 164 -3.39 36.88 15.14
N ASN A 165 -3.91 35.75 15.59
CA ASN A 165 -3.70 35.28 16.97
C ASN A 165 -2.25 34.85 17.21
N HIS A 166 -1.62 34.19 16.24
CA HIS A 166 -0.18 33.92 16.25
C HIS A 166 0.62 35.22 16.39
N ASN A 167 0.35 36.23 15.54
CA ASN A 167 1.04 37.52 15.59
C ASN A 167 0.86 38.25 16.94
N ASN A 168 -0.33 38.19 17.53
CA ASN A 168 -0.62 38.76 18.84
C ASN A 168 0.18 38.06 19.95
N LEU A 169 0.26 36.72 19.91
CA LEU A 169 1.06 35.93 20.85
C LEU A 169 2.55 36.23 20.71
N GLU A 170 3.08 36.32 19.48
CA GLU A 170 4.48 36.73 19.26
C GLU A 170 4.81 38.08 19.93
N LYS A 171 3.92 39.07 19.76
CA LYS A 171 4.06 40.39 20.41
C LYS A 171 4.03 40.29 21.94
N LEU A 172 3.15 39.45 22.48
CA LEU A 172 3.05 39.22 23.92
C LEU A 172 4.32 38.58 24.47
N VAL A 173 4.82 37.52 23.83
CA VAL A 173 6.07 36.83 24.22
C VAL A 173 7.23 37.82 24.25
N LEU A 174 7.39 38.64 23.21
CA LEU A 174 8.45 39.65 23.16
C LEU A 174 8.28 40.76 24.21
N LYS A 175 7.04 41.12 24.55
CA LYS A 175 6.76 42.12 25.59
C LYS A 175 7.12 41.58 26.97
N LEU A 176 6.73 40.35 27.29
CA LEU A 176 6.95 39.74 28.61
C LEU A 176 8.43 39.37 28.86
N GLY A 177 9.22 39.15 27.81
CA GLY A 177 10.68 38.99 27.95
C GLY A 177 11.48 40.29 28.01
N LYS A 178 10.85 41.45 27.79
CA LYS A 178 11.51 42.76 27.89
C LYS A 178 11.50 43.23 29.34
N GLY A 179 12.52 42.81 30.10
CA GLY A 179 12.79 43.36 31.43
C GLY A 179 14.17 42.92 31.93
N SER A 180 15.10 43.86 32.13
CA SER A 180 16.44 43.56 32.62
C SER A 180 16.47 42.95 34.03
N LYS A 181 15.37 43.08 34.78
CA LYS A 181 15.17 42.50 36.12
C LYS A 181 14.44 41.15 36.10
N SER A 182 13.86 40.73 34.98
CA SER A 182 13.12 39.48 34.90
C SER A 182 14.09 38.29 34.76
N LYS A 183 13.87 37.25 35.57
CA LYS A 183 14.57 35.96 35.43
C LYS A 183 14.05 35.13 34.25
N LEU A 184 13.12 35.67 33.44
CA LEU A 184 12.58 35.03 32.24
C LEU A 184 13.11 35.72 30.97
N SER A 185 13.83 34.97 30.13
CA SER A 185 14.18 35.41 28.77
C SER A 185 13.26 34.78 27.75
N SER A 186 12.66 35.57 26.86
CA SER A 186 11.81 35.04 25.79
C SER A 186 12.38 35.28 24.39
N TYR A 187 12.12 34.34 23.50
CA TYR A 187 12.48 34.36 22.09
C TYR A 187 11.29 33.93 21.23
N VAL A 188 11.22 34.47 20.03
CA VAL A 188 10.28 34.05 19.00
C VAL A 188 11.07 33.63 17.77
N VAL A 189 10.81 32.42 17.30
CA VAL A 189 11.37 31.83 16.09
C VAL A 189 10.25 31.74 15.06
N ALA A 190 10.33 32.48 13.97
CA ALA A 190 9.38 32.36 12.87
C ALA A 190 9.89 31.33 11.86
N SER A 191 9.33 30.12 11.93
CA SER A 191 9.71 28.99 11.09
C SER A 191 9.07 29.09 9.71
N GLY A 192 9.87 28.81 8.67
CA GLY A 192 9.37 28.40 7.35
C GLY A 192 8.56 27.11 7.42
N LEU A 193 7.96 26.71 6.31
CA LEU A 193 7.28 25.41 6.20
C LEU A 193 8.29 24.29 6.39
N GLN A 194 7.96 23.34 7.24
CA GLN A 194 8.91 22.35 7.71
C GLN A 194 8.87 21.08 6.87
N TYR A 195 10.05 20.57 6.51
CA TYR A 195 10.22 19.32 5.75
C TYR A 195 11.31 18.42 6.35
N GLY A 196 11.48 17.23 5.76
CA GLY A 196 12.46 16.22 6.17
C GLY A 196 11.91 15.22 7.17
N LYS A 197 12.60 14.08 7.34
CA LYS A 197 12.25 13.04 8.33
C LYS A 197 10.78 12.53 8.30
N GLY A 198 10.16 12.36 7.12
CA GLY A 198 8.87 11.65 6.97
C GLY A 198 7.65 12.50 6.56
N GLU A 199 7.94 13.74 6.17
CA GLU A 199 7.16 14.88 5.66
C GLU A 199 5.72 15.09 6.12
N ASN A 200 5.50 16.37 6.41
CA ASN A 200 4.31 17.01 6.94
C ASN A 200 3.38 17.46 5.79
N LEU A 201 3.31 18.76 5.51
CA LEU A 201 2.47 19.35 4.47
C LEU A 201 2.77 18.79 3.07
N PHE A 202 4.04 18.48 2.78
CA PHE A 202 4.44 17.93 1.48
C PHE A 202 4.14 16.43 1.31
N HIS A 203 3.62 15.75 2.35
CA HIS A 203 3.37 14.30 2.33
C HIS A 203 2.56 13.85 1.12
N TYR A 204 1.51 14.61 0.77
CA TYR A 204 0.63 14.30 -0.35
C TYR A 204 1.41 14.11 -1.66
N PHE A 205 2.31 15.05 -1.98
CA PHE A 205 3.10 14.98 -3.22
C PHE A 205 4.01 13.76 -3.24
N PHE A 206 4.67 13.44 -2.12
CA PHE A 206 5.50 12.24 -2.01
C PHE A 206 4.67 10.96 -2.14
N GLN A 207 3.49 10.93 -1.52
CA GLN A 207 2.62 9.74 -1.54
C GLN A 207 2.08 9.47 -2.94
N VAL A 208 1.56 10.50 -3.62
CA VAL A 208 1.03 10.36 -4.99
C VAL A 208 2.16 9.98 -5.95
N SER A 209 3.33 10.60 -5.81
CA SER A 209 4.52 10.28 -6.60
C SER A 209 4.97 8.84 -6.37
N TRP A 210 5.06 8.38 -5.13
CA TRP A 210 5.45 7.01 -4.79
C TRP A 210 4.49 5.95 -5.36
N LEU A 211 3.19 6.22 -5.29
CA LEU A 211 2.15 5.29 -5.73
C LEU A 211 2.08 5.16 -7.25
N LEU A 212 2.54 6.17 -8.01
CA LEU A 212 2.55 6.19 -9.48
C LEU A 212 1.18 5.85 -10.10
N LYS A 213 0.08 6.20 -9.41
CA LYS A 213 -1.30 5.97 -9.90
C LYS A 213 -1.74 6.99 -10.92
N LEU A 214 -1.16 8.19 -10.87
CA LEU A 214 -1.44 9.29 -11.78
C LEU A 214 -0.25 9.45 -12.75
N PRO A 215 -0.51 9.67 -14.05
CA PRO A 215 0.56 9.88 -15.03
C PRO A 215 1.29 11.22 -14.82
N LYS A 216 0.62 12.21 -14.20
CA LYS A 216 1.20 13.52 -13.85
C LYS A 216 0.84 13.86 -12.41
N VAL A 217 1.76 14.43 -11.65
CA VAL A 217 1.53 14.82 -10.25
C VAL A 217 0.74 16.12 -10.20
N PRO A 218 -0.43 16.17 -9.53
CA PRO A 218 -1.24 17.37 -9.47
C PRO A 218 -0.64 18.42 -8.55
N ILE A 219 -0.47 19.65 -9.05
CA ILE A 219 -0.22 20.86 -8.28
C ILE A 219 -1.49 21.71 -8.26
N PHE A 220 -1.84 22.27 -7.09
CA PHE A 220 -3.07 23.04 -6.93
C PHE A 220 -2.77 24.54 -6.97
N GLY A 221 -3.39 25.24 -7.92
CA GLY A 221 -3.04 26.62 -8.24
C GLY A 221 -1.81 26.74 -9.14
N PRO A 222 -1.37 27.97 -9.47
CA PRO A 222 -0.35 28.20 -10.49
C PRO A 222 1.05 27.69 -10.11
N GLY A 223 1.33 27.44 -8.82
CA GLY A 223 2.62 26.93 -8.35
C GLY A 223 3.79 27.91 -8.40
N THR A 224 3.58 29.13 -8.91
CA THR A 224 4.61 30.16 -9.09
C THR A 224 4.99 30.90 -7.80
N ASN A 225 4.31 30.61 -6.70
CA ASN A 225 4.53 31.24 -5.41
C ASN A 225 5.80 30.69 -4.73
N HIS A 226 6.54 31.57 -4.07
CA HIS A 226 7.78 31.23 -3.36
C HIS A 226 7.45 30.77 -1.95
N VAL A 227 7.84 29.52 -1.64
CA VAL A 227 7.50 28.88 -0.38
C VAL A 227 8.73 28.89 0.52
N PRO A 228 8.79 29.74 1.57
CA PRO A 228 9.90 29.72 2.52
C PRO A 228 9.84 28.45 3.37
N MET A 229 10.92 27.68 3.39
CA MET A 229 10.98 26.36 4.01
C MET A 229 12.15 26.24 4.98
N ILE A 230 12.14 25.20 5.82
CA ILE A 230 13.30 24.81 6.63
C ILE A 230 13.25 23.31 6.95
N HIS A 231 14.39 22.64 6.87
CA HIS A 231 14.49 21.26 7.32
C HIS A 231 14.27 21.17 8.84
N VAL A 232 13.47 20.23 9.32
CA VAL A 232 13.05 20.17 10.73
C VAL A 232 14.20 19.98 11.72
N HIS A 233 15.29 19.30 11.31
CA HIS A 233 16.50 19.24 12.14
C HIS A 233 17.27 20.56 12.18
N ASP A 234 17.25 21.35 11.10
CA ASP A 234 17.92 22.65 11.08
C ASP A 234 17.16 23.64 11.96
N LEU A 235 15.83 23.58 11.96
CA LEU A 235 15.01 24.29 12.96
C LEU A 235 15.37 23.89 14.40
N ALA A 236 15.55 22.60 14.68
CA ALA A 236 15.96 22.13 16.00
C ALA A 236 17.35 22.67 16.40
N ARG A 237 18.29 22.77 15.46
CA ARG A 237 19.60 23.39 15.66
C ARG A 237 19.54 24.89 15.91
N VAL A 238 18.63 25.59 15.24
CA VAL A 238 18.37 27.01 15.51
C VAL A 238 17.92 27.18 16.96
N ILE A 239 17.03 26.32 17.46
CA ILE A 239 16.58 26.32 18.86
C ILE A 239 17.73 26.03 19.82
N GLU A 240 18.56 25.02 19.52
CA GLU A 240 19.78 24.70 20.27
C GLU A 240 20.72 25.92 20.38
N ASN A 241 21.02 26.57 19.26
CA ASN A 241 21.89 27.75 19.21
C ASN A 241 21.30 28.94 19.99
N ILE A 242 19.97 29.11 19.99
CA ILE A 242 19.32 30.14 20.82
C ILE A 242 19.53 29.85 22.31
N ILE A 243 19.41 28.58 22.72
CA ILE A 243 19.57 28.13 24.11
C ILE A 243 21.02 28.33 24.60
N GLU A 244 21.99 28.13 23.72
CA GLU A 244 23.41 28.25 24.01
C GLU A 244 23.92 29.69 23.93
N LEU A 245 23.78 30.32 22.77
CA LEU A 245 24.36 31.63 22.44
C LEU A 245 23.57 32.80 23.04
N LYS A 246 22.28 32.60 23.34
CA LYS A 246 21.38 33.62 23.91
C LYS A 246 21.46 34.95 23.13
N PRO A 247 21.08 34.96 21.84
CA PRO A 247 21.28 36.10 20.97
C PRO A 247 20.62 37.39 21.48
N LYS A 248 21.18 38.53 21.05
CA LYS A 248 20.65 39.86 21.38
C LYS A 248 19.28 40.08 20.76
N SER A 249 19.11 39.71 19.48
CA SER A 249 17.80 39.71 18.84
C SER A 249 16.90 38.68 19.51
N LYS A 250 15.66 39.08 19.79
CA LYS A 250 14.63 38.21 20.39
C LYS A 250 13.66 37.65 19.36
N TYR A 251 13.71 38.15 18.14
CA TYR A 251 12.96 37.63 17.00
C TYR A 251 13.94 37.11 15.97
N ILE A 252 13.76 35.86 15.55
CA ILE A 252 14.67 35.14 14.67
C ILE A 252 13.83 34.51 13.57
N LEU A 253 14.18 34.72 12.32
CA LEU A 253 13.56 34.04 11.19
C LEU A 253 14.31 32.73 10.98
N ALA A 254 13.60 31.62 10.78
CA ALA A 254 14.21 30.31 10.56
C ALA A 254 13.73 29.73 9.23
N VAL A 255 14.48 30.05 8.18
CA VAL A 255 14.29 29.57 6.80
C VAL A 255 15.65 29.12 6.25
N ASP A 256 15.63 28.17 5.32
CA ASP A 256 16.79 27.83 4.51
C ASP A 256 17.09 28.92 3.46
N ASP A 257 18.20 28.79 2.74
CA ASP A 257 18.59 29.76 1.72
C ASP A 257 17.92 29.53 0.36
N SER A 258 16.98 28.60 0.27
CA SER A 258 16.29 28.36 -0.98
C SER A 258 15.20 29.40 -1.24
N LYS A 259 15.00 29.72 -2.52
CA LYS A 259 13.90 30.57 -3.00
C LYS A 259 13.13 29.82 -4.06
N ASN A 260 12.83 28.55 -3.78
CA ASN A 260 12.13 27.70 -4.73
C ASN A 260 10.64 28.01 -4.76
N THR A 261 10.05 27.87 -5.94
CA THR A 261 8.59 27.92 -6.10
C THR A 261 7.97 26.59 -5.68
N LEU A 262 6.65 26.59 -5.43
CA LEU A 262 5.93 25.33 -5.19
C LEU A 262 6.04 24.38 -6.39
N GLU A 263 6.04 24.92 -7.61
CA GLU A 263 6.25 24.15 -8.84
C GLU A 263 7.61 23.44 -8.85
N ASP A 264 8.69 24.15 -8.53
CA ASP A 264 10.04 23.57 -8.48
C ASP A 264 10.12 22.39 -7.50
N VAL A 265 9.50 22.56 -6.32
CA VAL A 265 9.45 21.52 -5.29
C VAL A 265 8.69 20.30 -5.78
N VAL A 266 7.47 20.47 -6.28
CA VAL A 266 6.61 19.36 -6.72
C VAL A 266 7.22 18.65 -7.94
N LYS A 267 7.81 19.40 -8.86
CA LYS A 267 8.52 18.85 -10.02
C LYS A 267 9.70 17.99 -9.58
N MET A 268 10.54 18.48 -8.67
CA MET A 268 11.68 17.71 -8.17
C MET A 268 11.24 16.43 -7.43
N ILE A 269 10.13 16.47 -6.67
CA ILE A 269 9.53 15.26 -6.07
C ILE A 269 9.08 14.28 -7.17
N SER A 270 8.39 14.76 -8.20
CA SER A 270 7.94 13.95 -9.34
C SER A 270 9.13 13.33 -10.09
N ASP A 271 10.21 14.09 -10.30
CA ASP A 271 11.40 13.63 -10.99
C ASP A 271 12.11 12.50 -10.24
N LYS A 272 12.21 12.59 -8.90
CA LYS A 272 12.93 11.61 -8.09
C LYS A 272 12.08 10.40 -7.70
N LEU A 273 10.81 10.60 -7.36
CA LEU A 273 9.92 9.53 -6.88
C LEU A 273 8.80 9.16 -7.85
N GLY A 274 8.28 10.17 -8.57
CA GLY A 274 7.04 10.09 -9.35
C GLY A 274 7.26 9.88 -10.85
N PRO A 275 6.29 10.20 -11.70
CA PRO A 275 6.44 10.07 -13.15
C PRO A 275 7.46 11.04 -13.76
N GLY A 276 7.74 12.18 -13.12
CA GLY A 276 8.60 13.26 -13.66
C GLY A 276 7.80 14.41 -14.29
N GLU A 277 6.49 14.23 -14.44
CA GLU A 277 5.59 15.27 -14.94
C GLU A 277 4.66 15.79 -13.85
N ILE A 278 4.21 17.02 -14.04
CA ILE A 278 3.25 17.72 -13.18
C ILE A 278 2.07 18.23 -14.00
N THR A 279 0.92 18.43 -13.35
CA THR A 279 -0.26 19.02 -13.96
C THR A 279 -0.93 19.99 -13.02
N THR A 280 -1.32 21.16 -13.52
CA THR A 280 -1.96 22.19 -12.71
C THR A 280 -3.46 21.95 -12.64
N LEU A 281 -3.98 21.93 -11.41
CA LEU A 281 -5.40 21.81 -11.09
C LEU A 281 -5.87 23.03 -10.31
N GLU A 282 -7.18 23.28 -10.33
CA GLU A 282 -7.80 24.34 -9.55
C GLU A 282 -7.75 24.03 -8.04
N GLU A 283 -7.66 25.07 -7.20
CA GLU A 283 -7.55 24.89 -5.74
C GLU A 283 -8.75 24.14 -5.13
N GLN A 284 -9.95 24.27 -5.70
CA GLN A 284 -11.13 23.55 -5.19
C GLN A 284 -11.02 22.04 -5.37
N GLU A 285 -10.24 21.58 -6.35
CA GLU A 285 -10.03 20.14 -6.59
C GLU A 285 -9.18 19.51 -5.49
N ALA A 286 -8.30 20.27 -4.83
CA ALA A 286 -7.51 19.79 -3.71
C ALA A 286 -8.38 19.22 -2.58
N VAL A 287 -9.48 19.91 -2.26
CA VAL A 287 -10.43 19.49 -1.23
C VAL A 287 -11.28 18.31 -1.72
N ALA A 288 -11.71 18.34 -2.99
CA ALA A 288 -12.49 17.26 -3.58
C ALA A 288 -11.72 15.93 -3.62
N MET A 289 -10.42 16.00 -3.93
CA MET A 289 -9.49 14.88 -3.93
C MET A 289 -9.06 14.46 -2.51
N LYS A 290 -9.46 15.22 -1.47
CA LYS A 290 -8.98 15.06 -0.09
C LYS A 290 -7.45 15.13 0.01
N ALA A 291 -6.82 15.90 -0.87
CA ALA A 291 -5.39 16.12 -0.87
C ALA A 291 -4.98 17.04 0.28
N PHE A 292 -5.75 18.12 0.49
CA PHE A 292 -5.48 19.14 1.50
C PHE A 292 -6.75 19.66 2.15
N THR A 293 -6.64 20.06 3.41
CA THR A 293 -7.65 20.85 4.11
C THR A 293 -7.56 22.33 3.71
N PRO A 294 -8.63 23.13 3.89
CA PRO A 294 -8.60 24.56 3.58
C PRO A 294 -7.53 25.35 4.36
N ASP A 295 -7.15 24.90 5.56
CA ASP A 295 -6.10 25.54 6.36
C ASP A 295 -4.70 25.20 5.84
N GLU A 296 -4.49 23.96 5.40
CA GLU A 296 -3.24 23.52 4.76
C GLU A 296 -3.00 24.24 3.42
N LEU A 297 -4.05 24.46 2.64
CA LEU A 297 -3.97 25.24 1.40
C LEU A 297 -3.48 26.67 1.66
N GLN A 298 -3.89 27.30 2.77
CA GLN A 298 -3.40 28.65 3.11
C GLN A 298 -1.88 28.69 3.32
N TYR A 299 -1.28 27.63 3.87
CA TYR A 299 0.17 27.52 3.99
C TYR A 299 0.84 27.33 2.62
N LEU A 300 0.25 26.53 1.72
CA LEU A 300 0.79 26.29 0.38
C LEU A 300 0.68 27.51 -0.53
N SER A 301 -0.31 28.39 -0.32
CA SER A 301 -0.49 29.63 -1.11
C SER A 301 0.42 30.78 -0.65
N ILE A 302 1.34 30.56 0.28
CA ILE A 302 2.27 31.59 0.73
C ILE A 302 3.20 31.99 -0.43
N ASP A 303 3.41 33.30 -0.62
CA ASP A 303 4.37 33.84 -1.58
C ASP A 303 5.27 34.85 -0.88
N LEU A 304 6.39 34.35 -0.35
CA LEU A 304 7.37 35.17 0.37
C LEU A 304 8.79 34.77 0.00
N ARG A 305 9.62 35.77 -0.27
CA ARG A 305 11.07 35.63 -0.31
C ARG A 305 11.64 36.17 1.00
N LEU A 306 12.20 35.27 1.80
CA LEU A 306 12.71 35.55 3.13
C LEU A 306 14.23 35.33 3.17
N ASP A 307 14.94 36.15 3.93
CA ASP A 307 16.37 35.96 4.21
C ASP A 307 16.63 36.08 5.72
N ALA A 308 17.09 34.97 6.29
CA ALA A 308 17.40 34.82 7.72
C ALA A 308 18.88 35.11 8.01
N PHE A 309 19.29 36.37 7.85
CA PHE A 309 20.70 36.76 8.00
C PHE A 309 21.24 36.51 9.41
N ILE A 310 20.41 36.60 10.45
CA ILE A 310 20.84 36.38 11.84
C ILE A 310 21.39 34.96 12.01
N ILE A 311 20.70 33.97 11.43
CA ILE A 311 21.12 32.58 11.52
C ILE A 311 22.41 32.37 10.73
N LYS A 312 22.48 32.89 9.51
CA LYS A 312 23.65 32.72 8.62
C LYS A 312 24.92 33.35 9.20
N ASP A 313 24.81 34.55 9.75
CA ASP A 313 25.97 35.33 10.20
C ASP A 313 26.37 35.01 11.63
N SER A 314 25.40 34.71 12.50
CA SER A 314 25.63 34.63 13.95
C SER A 314 25.66 33.21 14.49
N PHE A 315 25.10 32.21 13.80
CA PHE A 315 25.03 30.84 14.30
C PHE A 315 26.02 29.95 13.54
N GLY A 316 26.76 29.12 14.27
CA GLY A 316 27.65 28.11 13.69
C GLY A 316 26.89 26.86 13.28
N LEU A 317 25.87 27.00 12.42
CA LEU A 317 25.02 25.87 12.03
C LEU A 317 25.76 24.90 11.10
N ARG A 318 25.77 23.63 11.49
CA ARG A 318 26.00 22.54 10.53
C ARG A 318 24.67 22.19 9.88
N TRP A 319 24.38 22.85 8.76
CA TRP A 319 23.15 22.65 8.01
C TRP A 319 22.98 21.21 7.51
N THR A 320 21.74 20.73 7.53
CA THR A 320 21.32 19.51 6.81
C THR A 320 20.96 19.86 5.38
N SER A 321 20.26 20.98 5.18
CA SER A 321 19.74 21.39 3.88
C SER A 321 19.78 22.92 3.72
N GLU A 322 20.99 23.49 3.70
CA GLU A 322 21.19 24.95 3.57
C GLU A 322 20.58 25.49 2.27
N HIS A 323 20.81 24.78 1.16
CA HIS A 323 20.26 25.13 -0.16
C HIS A 323 18.82 24.63 -0.37
N GLY A 324 18.16 24.20 0.71
CA GLY A 324 16.76 23.82 0.74
C GLY A 324 16.42 22.46 0.15
N MET A 325 15.11 22.26 -0.07
CA MET A 325 14.53 20.96 -0.37
C MET A 325 14.87 20.44 -1.77
N VAL A 326 14.90 21.31 -2.78
CA VAL A 326 15.10 20.91 -4.19
C VAL A 326 16.50 20.35 -4.41
N GLU A 327 17.54 21.00 -3.89
CA GLU A 327 18.93 20.54 -4.02
C GLU A 327 19.27 19.33 -3.15
N ASN A 328 18.51 19.10 -2.07
CA ASN A 328 18.73 17.99 -1.13
C ASN A 328 17.69 16.86 -1.28
N MET A 329 16.98 16.81 -2.39
CA MET A 329 15.81 15.93 -2.56
C MET A 329 16.17 14.45 -2.36
N GLU A 330 17.31 13.97 -2.85
CA GLU A 330 17.73 12.58 -2.70
C GLU A 330 17.80 12.16 -1.23
N ASN A 331 18.45 12.98 -0.41
CA ASN A 331 18.59 12.72 1.02
C ASN A 331 17.21 12.73 1.70
N ILE A 332 16.35 13.68 1.34
CA ILE A 332 15.00 13.82 1.90
C ILE A 332 14.13 12.61 1.52
N VAL A 333 14.24 12.11 0.29
CA VAL A 333 13.56 10.90 -0.16
C VAL A 333 13.99 9.68 0.66
N GLU A 334 15.29 9.53 0.96
CA GLU A 334 15.76 8.45 1.82
C GLU A 334 15.28 8.61 3.27
N GLU A 335 15.25 9.83 3.78
CA GLU A 335 14.65 10.12 5.09
C GLU A 335 13.17 9.77 5.16
N TYR A 336 12.41 10.04 4.10
CA TYR A 336 11.01 9.68 3.98
C TYR A 336 10.80 8.17 4.00
N LYS A 337 11.56 7.47 3.16
CA LYS A 337 11.53 6.00 3.07
C LYS A 337 11.81 5.40 4.44
N HIS A 338 12.87 5.84 5.09
CA HIS A 338 13.24 5.36 6.41
C HIS A 338 12.17 5.68 7.47
N ALA A 339 11.68 6.92 7.52
CA ALA A 339 10.69 7.36 8.51
C ALA A 339 9.36 6.60 8.40
N ARG A 340 8.96 6.21 7.18
CA ARG A 340 7.72 5.46 6.90
C ARG A 340 7.93 3.97 6.69
N GLN A 341 9.17 3.49 6.84
CA GLN A 341 9.57 2.11 6.60
C GLN A 341 9.26 1.62 5.18
N LEU A 342 9.28 2.53 4.20
CA LEU A 342 9.03 2.23 2.79
C LEU A 342 10.28 1.60 2.16
N HIS A 343 10.36 0.27 2.19
CA HIS A 343 11.46 -0.48 1.60
C HIS A 343 10.89 -1.42 0.53
N PRO A 344 11.37 -1.34 -0.73
CA PRO A 344 10.88 -2.20 -1.80
C PRO A 344 11.20 -3.66 -1.50
N ILE A 345 10.19 -4.53 -1.57
CA ILE A 345 10.40 -5.97 -1.37
C ILE A 345 10.60 -6.62 -2.74
N LYS A 346 11.77 -7.21 -2.94
CA LYS A 346 12.17 -7.84 -4.20
C LYS A 346 12.24 -9.35 -4.03
N MET A 347 11.41 -10.09 -4.77
CA MET A 347 11.34 -11.54 -4.68
C MET A 347 11.60 -12.20 -6.03
N CYS A 348 12.17 -13.39 -6.00
CA CYS A 348 12.24 -14.29 -7.14
C CYS A 348 11.54 -15.60 -6.82
N VAL A 349 10.63 -16.06 -7.68
CA VAL A 349 9.93 -17.34 -7.52
C VAL A 349 10.36 -18.28 -8.65
N VAL A 350 11.02 -19.38 -8.27
CA VAL A 350 11.56 -20.39 -9.18
C VAL A 350 10.98 -21.77 -8.87
N GLY A 351 11.13 -22.73 -9.78
CA GLY A 351 10.60 -24.09 -9.62
C GLY A 351 10.08 -24.72 -10.93
N PRO A 352 9.64 -25.99 -10.89
CA PRO A 352 9.28 -26.76 -12.07
C PRO A 352 8.01 -26.24 -12.77
N PRO A 353 7.78 -26.62 -14.05
CA PRO A 353 6.52 -26.28 -14.73
C PRO A 353 5.32 -26.86 -13.98
N SER A 354 4.16 -26.19 -14.03
CA SER A 354 2.91 -26.57 -13.34
C SER A 354 2.90 -26.48 -11.80
N VAL A 355 4.01 -26.14 -11.12
CA VAL A 355 4.06 -26.08 -9.63
C VAL A 355 3.25 -24.94 -8.98
N GLY A 356 2.83 -23.93 -9.75
CA GLY A 356 2.05 -22.80 -9.23
C GLY A 356 2.76 -21.47 -9.07
N LYS A 357 3.98 -21.31 -9.61
CA LYS A 357 4.78 -20.06 -9.51
C LYS A 357 3.98 -18.79 -9.78
N THR A 358 3.25 -18.75 -10.89
CA THR A 358 2.46 -17.59 -11.29
C THR A 358 1.33 -17.30 -10.32
N THR A 359 0.64 -18.33 -9.82
CA THR A 359 -0.44 -18.18 -8.83
C THR A 359 0.09 -17.66 -7.49
N VAL A 360 1.22 -18.19 -7.02
CA VAL A 360 1.90 -17.71 -5.80
C VAL A 360 2.37 -16.27 -5.99
N SER A 361 3.02 -15.96 -7.12
CA SER A 361 3.50 -14.62 -7.45
C SER A 361 2.36 -13.60 -7.48
N GLU A 362 1.22 -13.90 -8.12
CA GLU A 362 0.05 -13.02 -8.13
C GLU A 362 -0.49 -12.74 -6.72
N LYS A 363 -0.51 -13.76 -5.85
CA LYS A 363 -0.94 -13.60 -4.45
C LYS A 363 0.03 -12.73 -3.66
N LEU A 364 1.34 -12.93 -3.82
CA LEU A 364 2.38 -12.12 -3.18
C LEU A 364 2.31 -10.67 -3.66
N CYS A 365 2.22 -10.43 -4.96
CA CYS A 365 2.05 -9.10 -5.55
C CYS A 365 0.84 -8.36 -4.99
N ARG A 366 -0.31 -9.04 -4.85
CA ARG A 366 -1.53 -8.46 -4.26
C ARG A 366 -1.37 -8.14 -2.78
N ARG A 367 -0.70 -9.01 -2.01
CA ARG A 367 -0.52 -8.91 -0.56
C ARG A 367 0.46 -7.80 -0.17
N TYR A 368 1.57 -7.72 -0.90
CA TYR A 368 2.66 -6.77 -0.66
C TYR A 368 2.50 -5.47 -1.45
N LYS A 369 1.57 -5.42 -2.42
CA LYS A 369 1.36 -4.30 -3.36
C LYS A 369 2.65 -3.97 -4.11
N ILE A 370 3.18 -4.99 -4.79
CA ILE A 370 4.41 -4.95 -5.57
C ILE A 370 4.16 -5.45 -6.98
N HIS A 371 5.10 -5.21 -7.91
CA HIS A 371 4.90 -5.48 -9.32
C HIS A 371 5.13 -6.96 -9.68
N HIS A 372 4.21 -7.55 -10.44
CA HIS A 372 4.41 -8.88 -11.00
C HIS A 372 5.18 -8.78 -12.31
N ILE A 373 6.40 -9.31 -12.34
CA ILE A 373 7.27 -9.25 -13.51
C ILE A 373 7.17 -10.57 -14.26
N LYS A 374 6.39 -10.56 -15.35
CA LYS A 374 6.35 -11.65 -16.34
C LYS A 374 7.01 -11.18 -17.61
N ILE A 375 8.04 -11.90 -18.06
CA ILE A 375 8.86 -11.44 -19.18
C ILE A 375 8.07 -11.12 -20.46
N LYS A 376 7.03 -11.91 -20.75
CA LYS A 376 6.15 -11.68 -21.91
C LYS A 376 5.42 -10.34 -21.81
N GLU A 377 4.86 -10.04 -20.65
CA GLU A 377 4.15 -8.77 -20.41
C GLU A 377 5.13 -7.58 -20.46
N VAL A 378 6.36 -7.74 -19.95
CA VAL A 378 7.40 -6.70 -20.02
C VAL A 378 7.80 -6.39 -21.47
N ILE A 379 7.97 -7.42 -22.30
CA ILE A 379 8.30 -7.24 -23.72
C ILE A 379 7.14 -6.52 -24.44
N GLU A 380 5.90 -6.96 -24.22
CA GLU A 380 4.70 -6.34 -24.80
C GLU A 380 4.57 -4.87 -24.38
N GLU A 381 4.81 -4.56 -23.09
CA GLU A 381 4.81 -3.20 -22.56
C GLU A 381 5.90 -2.33 -23.21
N LYS A 382 7.12 -2.85 -23.34
CA LYS A 382 8.23 -2.12 -23.97
C LYS A 382 7.95 -1.82 -25.45
N VAL A 383 7.40 -2.79 -26.18
CA VAL A 383 7.01 -2.61 -27.59
C VAL A 383 5.90 -1.56 -27.71
N ALA A 384 4.91 -1.59 -26.82
CA ALA A 384 3.83 -0.60 -26.79
C ALA A 384 4.36 0.82 -26.50
N GLN A 385 5.23 0.98 -25.51
CA GLN A 385 5.89 2.25 -25.18
C GLN A 385 6.68 2.81 -26.38
N LEU A 386 7.55 1.98 -26.97
CA LEU A 386 8.33 2.39 -28.14
C LEU A 386 7.43 2.79 -29.31
N THR A 387 6.32 2.06 -29.54
CA THR A 387 5.35 2.39 -30.60
C THR A 387 4.65 3.73 -30.32
N GLY A 388 4.26 3.98 -29.08
CA GLY A 388 3.65 5.25 -28.65
C GLY A 388 4.57 6.45 -28.89
N ILE A 389 5.84 6.33 -28.52
CA ILE A 389 6.87 7.36 -28.76
C ILE A 389 7.06 7.62 -30.26
N VAL A 390 7.04 6.57 -31.08
CA VAL A 390 7.24 6.67 -32.53
C VAL A 390 6.08 7.35 -33.24
N ASN A 391 4.85 7.06 -32.81
CA ASN A 391 3.62 7.60 -33.39
C ASN A 391 3.24 8.97 -32.84
N GLY A 392 3.77 9.36 -31.68
CA GLY A 392 3.38 10.60 -30.98
C GLY A 392 2.05 10.48 -30.23
N ASP A 393 1.57 9.25 -30.00
CA ASP A 393 0.31 8.96 -29.28
C ASP A 393 0.52 8.88 -27.76
N ASP A 394 1.78 8.85 -27.32
CA ASP A 394 2.14 8.81 -25.90
C ASP A 394 1.94 10.21 -25.29
N PRO A 395 1.19 10.38 -24.18
CA PRO A 395 1.07 11.66 -23.48
C PRO A 395 2.41 12.23 -22.97
N GLU A 396 3.48 11.43 -22.92
CA GLU A 396 4.87 11.85 -22.65
C GLU A 396 5.58 12.42 -23.92
N SER A 397 4.99 12.25 -25.11
CA SER A 397 5.66 12.54 -26.39
C SER A 397 5.55 13.97 -26.92
N GLU A 398 4.75 14.84 -26.28
CA GLU A 398 4.56 16.24 -26.71
C GLU A 398 5.87 17.06 -26.63
N ASN A 399 6.79 16.68 -25.74
CA ASN A 399 8.11 17.32 -25.57
C ASN A 399 9.31 16.43 -25.98
N THR A 400 9.06 15.27 -26.60
CA THR A 400 10.14 14.33 -26.94
C THR A 400 10.91 14.83 -28.18
N SER A 401 12.22 15.00 -28.04
CA SER A 401 13.11 15.42 -29.14
C SER A 401 13.08 14.43 -30.31
N GLU A 402 13.35 14.91 -31.53
CA GLU A 402 13.42 14.03 -32.71
C GLU A 402 14.47 12.93 -32.54
N ASP A 403 15.54 13.19 -31.78
CA ASP A 403 16.60 12.23 -31.47
C ASP A 403 16.08 11.04 -30.64
N VAL A 404 15.24 11.30 -29.64
CA VAL A 404 14.64 10.24 -28.81
C VAL A 404 13.65 9.40 -29.62
N ARG A 405 12.86 10.04 -30.51
CA ARG A 405 11.99 9.31 -31.43
C ARG A 405 12.80 8.45 -32.41
N ALA A 406 13.93 8.94 -32.92
CA ALA A 406 14.82 8.17 -33.78
C ALA A 406 15.45 6.97 -33.04
N ALA A 407 15.89 7.17 -31.80
CA ALA A 407 16.41 6.09 -30.97
C ALA A 407 15.35 5.02 -30.68
N ALA A 408 14.11 5.42 -30.38
CA ALA A 408 13.00 4.52 -30.16
C ALA A 408 12.68 3.68 -31.41
N ARG A 409 12.69 4.29 -32.61
CA ARG A 409 12.54 3.56 -33.89
C ARG A 409 13.61 2.50 -34.07
N LEU A 410 14.88 2.85 -33.83
CA LEU A 410 16.00 1.90 -33.96
C LEU A 410 15.88 0.73 -32.99
N GLN A 411 15.48 0.97 -31.75
CA GLN A 411 15.26 -0.10 -30.76
C GLN A 411 14.07 -1.00 -31.16
N LEU A 412 12.96 -0.41 -31.60
CA LEU A 412 11.79 -1.16 -32.06
C LEU A 412 12.10 -2.03 -33.28
N ASP A 413 12.89 -1.51 -34.22
CA ASP A 413 13.39 -2.27 -35.37
C ASP A 413 14.29 -3.44 -34.94
N ARG A 414 15.14 -3.27 -33.92
CA ARG A 414 15.97 -4.37 -33.39
C ARG A 414 15.12 -5.47 -32.77
N ILE A 415 14.13 -5.11 -31.96
CA ILE A 415 13.18 -6.06 -31.35
C ILE A 415 12.42 -6.82 -32.45
N ASN A 416 11.84 -6.10 -33.41
CA ASN A 416 11.06 -6.71 -34.49
C ASN A 416 11.92 -7.63 -35.39
N LYS A 417 13.17 -7.24 -35.69
CA LYS A 417 14.11 -8.09 -36.45
C LYS A 417 14.44 -9.37 -35.69
N SER A 418 14.72 -9.29 -34.39
CA SER A 418 15.01 -10.47 -33.56
C SER A 418 13.79 -11.41 -33.50
N MET A 419 12.58 -10.87 -33.30
CA MET A 419 11.35 -11.68 -33.30
C MET A 419 11.07 -12.36 -34.66
N GLY A 420 11.34 -11.67 -35.77
CA GLY A 420 11.15 -12.20 -37.12
C GLY A 420 12.13 -13.33 -37.51
N VAL A 421 13.34 -13.32 -36.96
CA VAL A 421 14.38 -14.33 -37.25
C VAL A 421 14.19 -15.61 -36.41
N ASN A 422 13.72 -15.46 -35.17
CA ASN A 422 13.69 -16.54 -34.17
C ASN A 422 12.29 -17.13 -33.91
N ALA A 423 11.35 -16.98 -34.86
CA ALA A 423 9.97 -17.46 -34.74
C ALA A 423 9.27 -16.99 -33.44
N ASP A 424 9.15 -15.66 -33.28
CA ASP A 424 8.56 -14.98 -32.11
C ASP A 424 9.34 -15.17 -30.79
N ARG A 425 10.66 -15.32 -30.85
CA ARG A 425 11.52 -15.28 -29.65
C ARG A 425 12.57 -14.18 -29.76
N LEU A 426 12.75 -13.41 -28.71
CA LEU A 426 13.83 -12.43 -28.63
C LEU A 426 15.14 -13.10 -28.23
N ASP A 427 16.25 -12.55 -28.69
CA ASP A 427 17.59 -12.93 -28.24
C ASP A 427 17.74 -12.64 -26.75
N ASP A 428 18.34 -13.59 -26.01
CA ASP A 428 18.44 -13.56 -24.55
C ASP A 428 19.06 -12.26 -24.03
N HIS A 429 20.12 -11.74 -24.67
CA HIS A 429 20.74 -10.47 -24.29
C HIS A 429 19.77 -9.27 -24.35
N LEU A 430 18.95 -9.18 -25.40
CA LEU A 430 17.98 -8.10 -25.52
C LEU A 430 16.86 -8.23 -24.47
N VAL A 431 16.49 -9.46 -24.14
CA VAL A 431 15.54 -9.74 -23.05
C VAL A 431 16.11 -9.30 -21.71
N PHE A 432 17.41 -9.53 -21.45
CA PHE A 432 18.08 -9.09 -20.22
C PHE A 432 18.14 -7.57 -20.14
N ASP A 433 18.44 -6.87 -21.23
CA ASP A 433 18.44 -5.40 -21.26
C ASP A 433 17.06 -4.82 -20.94
N ILE A 434 16.01 -5.34 -21.59
CA ILE A 434 14.61 -4.94 -21.34
C ILE A 434 14.21 -5.22 -19.89
N LEU A 435 14.62 -6.37 -19.35
CA LEU A 435 14.34 -6.74 -17.97
C LEU A 435 15.09 -5.82 -16.99
N LYS A 436 16.39 -5.57 -17.19
CA LYS A 436 17.20 -4.65 -16.38
C LYS A 436 16.58 -3.25 -16.37
N GLU A 437 16.13 -2.76 -17.52
CA GLU A 437 15.42 -1.48 -17.64
C GLU A 437 14.13 -1.49 -16.80
N LYS A 438 13.31 -2.54 -16.92
CA LYS A 438 12.07 -2.67 -16.14
C LYS A 438 12.34 -2.74 -14.64
N LEU A 439 13.35 -3.50 -14.19
CA LEU A 439 13.69 -3.60 -12.77
C LEU A 439 14.24 -2.27 -12.21
N ASN A 440 14.92 -1.47 -13.04
CA ASN A 440 15.38 -0.13 -12.68
C ASN A 440 14.30 0.96 -12.79
N SER A 441 13.11 0.64 -13.31
CA SER A 441 12.00 1.59 -13.37
C SER A 441 11.54 2.02 -11.97
N LYS A 442 11.03 3.25 -11.86
CA LYS A 442 10.52 3.81 -10.59
C LYS A 442 9.48 2.93 -9.89
N PRO A 443 8.50 2.30 -10.58
CA PRO A 443 7.58 1.37 -9.94
C PRO A 443 8.28 0.22 -9.20
N CYS A 444 9.26 -0.42 -9.86
CA CYS A 444 9.99 -1.54 -9.27
C CYS A 444 10.96 -1.09 -8.16
N ARG A 445 11.63 0.06 -8.32
CA ARG A 445 12.56 0.61 -7.32
C ARG A 445 11.85 1.16 -6.09
N ASN A 446 10.65 1.71 -6.23
CA ASN A 446 9.89 2.24 -5.10
C ASN A 446 9.16 1.10 -4.38
N GLN A 447 8.37 0.31 -5.10
CA GLN A 447 7.42 -0.63 -4.47
C GLN A 447 8.03 -2.02 -4.29
N GLY A 448 8.94 -2.43 -5.17
CA GLY A 448 9.46 -3.78 -5.26
C GLY A 448 8.73 -4.62 -6.32
N PHE A 449 9.12 -5.89 -6.43
CA PHE A 449 8.62 -6.77 -7.48
C PHE A 449 8.72 -8.26 -7.12
N VAL A 450 7.97 -9.10 -7.85
CA VAL A 450 8.13 -10.56 -7.88
C VAL A 450 8.48 -10.99 -9.29
N LEU A 451 9.66 -11.59 -9.46
CA LEU A 451 10.11 -12.17 -10.72
C LEU A 451 9.58 -13.61 -10.86
N ASP A 452 8.72 -13.84 -11.86
CA ASP A 452 8.00 -15.10 -12.04
C ASP A 452 8.71 -16.04 -13.04
N GLY A 453 9.53 -16.96 -12.51
CA GLY A 453 9.98 -18.15 -13.23
C GLY A 453 10.79 -17.92 -14.51
N PHE A 454 11.34 -16.72 -14.71
CA PHE A 454 12.15 -16.39 -15.88
C PHE A 454 13.57 -16.98 -15.79
N LEU A 455 14.25 -16.74 -14.66
CA LEU A 455 15.61 -17.22 -14.40
C LEU A 455 15.64 -18.73 -14.32
N LYS A 456 16.58 -19.35 -15.05
CA LYS A 456 16.73 -20.82 -15.09
C LYS A 456 18.16 -21.30 -14.91
N THR A 457 19.16 -20.47 -15.20
CA THR A 457 20.58 -20.85 -15.18
C THR A 457 21.40 -19.83 -14.41
N TYR A 458 22.56 -20.27 -13.93
CA TYR A 458 23.55 -19.44 -13.27
C TYR A 458 23.96 -18.25 -14.17
N ASP A 459 24.35 -18.51 -15.42
CA ASP A 459 24.78 -17.49 -16.39
C ASP A 459 23.72 -16.40 -16.63
N GLN A 460 22.42 -16.76 -16.67
CA GLN A 460 21.34 -15.77 -16.80
C GLN A 460 21.30 -14.82 -15.60
N ALA A 461 21.39 -15.36 -14.39
CA ALA A 461 21.39 -14.55 -13.18
C ALA A 461 22.64 -13.67 -13.11
N GLN A 462 23.80 -14.22 -13.48
CA GLN A 462 25.05 -13.48 -13.57
C GLN A 462 24.93 -12.29 -14.52
N GLN A 463 24.44 -12.48 -15.75
CA GLN A 463 24.29 -11.38 -16.71
C GLN A 463 23.30 -10.31 -16.27
N ILE A 464 22.29 -10.64 -15.46
CA ILE A 464 21.26 -9.69 -15.02
C ILE A 464 21.69 -8.92 -13.78
N PHE A 465 22.32 -9.58 -12.80
CA PHE A 465 22.53 -9.02 -11.46
C PHE A 465 23.96 -8.60 -11.15
N LEU A 466 24.98 -9.05 -11.88
CA LEU A 466 26.35 -8.55 -11.69
C LEU A 466 26.49 -7.13 -12.25
N ASN A 467 27.26 -6.30 -11.56
CA ASN A 467 27.59 -4.96 -12.03
C ASN A 467 28.72 -5.04 -13.07
N GLU A 468 28.51 -4.47 -14.24
CA GLU A 468 29.52 -4.38 -15.32
C GLU A 468 30.60 -3.31 -15.02
N GLU A 469 30.37 -2.39 -14.08
CA GLU A 469 31.24 -1.22 -13.84
C GLU A 469 32.53 -1.51 -13.04
N THR A 470 32.75 -2.72 -12.55
CA THR A 470 33.86 -3.04 -11.63
C THR A 470 35.13 -3.59 -12.25
N GLU A 471 35.26 -3.69 -13.59
CA GLU A 471 36.54 -4.14 -14.19
C GLU A 471 37.72 -3.18 -13.95
N THR A 472 37.51 -1.98 -13.38
CA THR A 472 38.59 -0.97 -13.25
C THR A 472 39.07 -0.63 -11.84
N GLN A 473 38.51 -1.13 -10.73
CA GLN A 473 39.02 -0.78 -9.39
C GLN A 473 39.12 -1.95 -8.40
N SER A 474 40.38 -2.35 -8.19
CA SER A 474 40.98 -2.97 -6.99
C SER A 474 40.38 -4.27 -6.45
N SER A 475 41.17 -5.34 -6.65
CA SER A 475 41.22 -6.56 -5.85
C SER A 475 41.38 -6.23 -4.36
N GLU A 476 40.35 -6.48 -3.52
CA GLU A 476 40.48 -6.82 -2.08
C GLU A 476 39.14 -7.11 -1.36
N VAL A 477 38.07 -7.51 -2.05
CA VAL A 477 36.85 -8.05 -1.39
C VAL A 477 36.43 -9.35 -2.08
N GLU A 478 36.35 -10.45 -1.32
CA GLU A 478 36.05 -11.81 -1.81
C GLU A 478 34.58 -12.03 -2.24
N THR A 479 33.72 -11.01 -2.12
CA THR A 479 32.30 -11.09 -2.54
C THR A 479 32.09 -10.36 -3.88
N PRO A 480 31.45 -11.00 -4.88
CA PRO A 480 31.11 -10.33 -6.15
C PRO A 480 30.27 -9.07 -5.88
N VAL A 481 30.59 -7.95 -6.53
CA VAL A 481 29.81 -6.71 -6.39
C VAL A 481 28.57 -6.80 -7.29
N PHE A 482 27.42 -7.09 -6.70
CA PHE A 482 26.14 -7.20 -7.42
C PHE A 482 25.31 -5.92 -7.33
N ASN A 483 24.33 -5.78 -8.23
CA ASN A 483 23.44 -4.64 -8.27
C ASN A 483 22.39 -4.73 -7.16
N ASN A 484 22.69 -4.16 -5.99
CA ASN A 484 21.78 -4.12 -4.84
C ASN A 484 20.40 -3.49 -5.17
N THR A 485 20.33 -2.67 -6.22
CA THR A 485 19.08 -2.00 -6.63
C THR A 485 18.07 -3.00 -7.18
N ILE A 486 18.52 -3.95 -8.02
CA ILE A 486 17.63 -4.87 -8.74
C ILE A 486 17.73 -6.32 -8.27
N THR A 487 18.72 -6.66 -7.44
CA THR A 487 18.88 -8.04 -6.95
C THR A 487 17.78 -8.39 -5.93
N PRO A 488 17.08 -9.52 -6.07
CA PRO A 488 16.08 -9.99 -5.11
C PRO A 488 16.65 -10.21 -3.72
N GLU A 489 15.86 -9.93 -2.69
CA GLU A 489 16.21 -10.20 -1.27
C GLU A 489 15.69 -11.55 -0.81
N HIS A 490 14.67 -12.07 -1.50
CA HIS A 490 14.05 -13.35 -1.18
C HIS A 490 13.94 -14.22 -2.44
N VAL A 491 14.60 -15.37 -2.42
CA VAL A 491 14.52 -16.37 -3.49
C VAL A 491 13.72 -17.56 -2.99
N ILE A 492 12.63 -17.88 -3.67
CA ILE A 492 11.67 -18.92 -3.27
C ILE A 492 11.68 -20.01 -4.33
N ALA A 493 12.17 -21.18 -3.97
CA ALA A 493 12.20 -22.36 -4.82
C ALA A 493 11.01 -23.28 -4.45
N LEU A 494 10.02 -23.35 -5.34
CA LEU A 494 8.90 -24.28 -5.18
C LEU A 494 9.31 -25.65 -5.71
N GLU A 495 9.10 -26.69 -4.91
CA GLU A 495 9.41 -28.07 -5.27
C GLU A 495 8.16 -28.93 -5.27
N ALA A 496 8.10 -29.91 -6.17
CA ALA A 496 7.04 -30.91 -6.19
C ALA A 496 7.52 -32.16 -6.92
N SER A 497 6.87 -33.30 -6.65
CA SER A 497 7.15 -34.57 -7.34
C SER A 497 6.64 -34.56 -8.78
N ASP A 498 7.33 -35.29 -9.66
CA ASP A 498 6.96 -35.38 -11.08
C ASP A 498 5.56 -35.98 -11.27
N ASP A 499 5.18 -36.95 -10.43
CA ASP A 499 3.84 -37.55 -10.41
C ASP A 499 2.76 -36.49 -10.11
N PHE A 500 3.01 -35.63 -9.11
CA PHE A 500 2.08 -34.56 -8.75
C PHE A 500 1.91 -33.56 -9.89
N LEU A 501 3.03 -33.10 -10.48
CA LEU A 501 3.02 -32.12 -11.55
C LEU A 501 2.38 -32.65 -12.84
N THR A 502 2.62 -33.93 -13.15
CA THR A 502 2.05 -34.60 -14.32
C THR A 502 0.54 -34.78 -14.19
N LYS A 503 0.06 -35.25 -13.02
CA LYS A 503 -1.39 -35.35 -12.74
C LYS A 503 -2.07 -34.00 -12.85
N ARG A 504 -1.43 -32.95 -12.33
CA ARG A 504 -1.95 -31.58 -12.40
C ARG A 504 -2.02 -31.06 -13.84
N ALA A 505 -1.00 -31.32 -14.66
CA ALA A 505 -0.99 -30.93 -16.07
C ALA A 505 -2.08 -31.67 -16.87
N GLN A 506 -2.28 -32.97 -16.62
CA GLN A 506 -3.32 -33.79 -17.26
C GLN A 506 -4.74 -33.39 -16.85
N GLY A 507 -4.93 -32.85 -15.64
CA GLY A 507 -6.23 -32.40 -15.15
C GLY A 507 -6.72 -31.07 -15.73
N LEU A 508 -5.90 -30.38 -16.53
CA LEU A 508 -6.27 -29.09 -17.14
C LEU A 508 -7.16 -29.28 -18.37
N PRO A 509 -8.12 -28.37 -18.61
CA PRO A 509 -8.85 -28.34 -19.88
C PRO A 509 -7.89 -28.15 -21.07
N GLU A 510 -8.17 -28.81 -22.19
CA GLU A 510 -7.30 -28.85 -23.38
C GLU A 510 -6.93 -27.44 -23.88
N SER A 511 -7.89 -26.51 -23.92
CA SER A 511 -7.67 -25.12 -24.31
C SER A 511 -6.69 -24.35 -23.39
N VAL A 512 -6.66 -24.70 -22.10
CA VAL A 512 -5.73 -24.10 -21.13
C VAL A 512 -4.37 -24.75 -21.23
N ALA A 513 -4.33 -26.08 -21.44
CA ALA A 513 -3.10 -26.83 -21.62
C ALA A 513 -2.34 -26.38 -22.87
N GLU A 514 -3.01 -26.15 -23.99
CA GLU A 514 -2.40 -25.59 -25.22
C GLU A 514 -1.82 -24.19 -24.98
N LYS A 515 -2.60 -23.29 -24.37
CA LYS A 515 -2.16 -21.92 -24.08
C LYS A 515 -0.93 -21.87 -23.16
N MET A 516 -0.87 -22.76 -22.17
CA MET A 516 0.23 -22.84 -21.20
C MET A 516 1.42 -23.69 -21.69
N ARG A 517 1.32 -24.30 -22.88
CA ARG A 517 2.28 -25.27 -23.41
C ARG A 517 2.52 -26.44 -22.44
N TYR A 518 1.39 -27.01 -21.98
CA TYR A 518 1.28 -28.18 -21.11
C TYR A 518 0.63 -29.37 -21.84
N THR A 519 0.74 -29.42 -23.16
CA THR A 519 0.45 -30.65 -23.90
C THR A 519 1.39 -31.76 -23.41
N PRO A 520 0.96 -33.04 -23.42
CA PRO A 520 1.73 -34.13 -22.81
C PRO A 520 3.21 -34.16 -23.23
N ASP A 521 3.48 -34.00 -24.53
CA ASP A 521 4.84 -34.06 -25.07
C ASP A 521 5.69 -32.82 -24.74
N GLU A 522 5.10 -31.63 -24.70
CA GLU A 522 5.81 -30.40 -24.37
C GLU A 522 6.07 -30.29 -22.87
N PHE A 523 5.10 -30.70 -22.06
CA PHE A 523 5.22 -30.67 -20.60
C PHE A 523 6.35 -31.57 -20.11
N VAL A 524 6.38 -32.83 -20.58
CA VAL A 524 7.43 -33.79 -20.22
C VAL A 524 8.81 -33.28 -20.62
N ARG A 525 8.96 -32.73 -21.84
CA ARG A 525 10.23 -32.12 -22.29
C ARG A 525 10.67 -30.95 -21.41
N ARG A 526 9.75 -30.08 -21.00
CA ARG A 526 10.05 -28.94 -20.12
C ARG A 526 10.42 -29.38 -18.71
N LEU A 527 9.74 -30.39 -18.18
CA LEU A 527 10.03 -30.95 -16.86
C LEU A 527 11.41 -31.62 -16.86
N ALA A 528 11.72 -32.45 -17.86
CA ALA A 528 13.02 -33.09 -18.03
C ALA A 528 14.15 -32.05 -18.09
N ARG A 529 14.02 -31.03 -18.94
CA ARG A 529 14.99 -29.93 -19.02
C ARG A 529 15.18 -29.21 -17.69
N HIS A 530 14.12 -29.01 -16.92
CA HIS A 530 14.24 -28.39 -15.60
C HIS A 530 15.01 -29.27 -14.61
N ARG A 531 14.77 -30.59 -14.63
CA ARG A 531 15.52 -31.54 -13.80
C ARG A 531 17.00 -31.64 -14.19
N GLU A 532 17.30 -31.59 -15.49
CA GLU A 532 18.69 -31.51 -15.98
C GLU A 532 19.41 -30.26 -15.45
N LEU A 533 18.76 -29.10 -15.53
CA LEU A 533 19.32 -27.84 -15.01
C LEU A 533 19.46 -27.84 -13.48
N ALA A 534 18.54 -28.48 -12.76
CA ALA A 534 18.63 -28.64 -11.31
C ALA A 534 19.71 -29.64 -10.88
N ALA A 535 20.17 -30.50 -11.79
CA ALA A 535 21.24 -31.48 -11.56
C ALA A 535 22.60 -31.02 -12.11
N ALA A 536 22.69 -29.77 -12.60
CA ALA A 536 23.95 -29.19 -13.08
C ALA A 536 24.93 -28.97 -11.91
N GLU A 537 26.23 -28.88 -12.21
CA GLU A 537 27.27 -28.59 -11.20
C GLU A 537 27.11 -27.20 -10.60
N GLU A 538 26.69 -26.23 -11.42
CA GLU A 538 26.38 -24.86 -11.02
C GLU A 538 24.91 -24.58 -11.34
N THR A 539 24.10 -24.43 -10.29
CA THR A 539 22.67 -24.15 -10.40
C THR A 539 22.37 -22.67 -10.20
N LEU A 540 21.15 -22.27 -10.56
CA LEU A 540 20.65 -20.92 -10.27
C LEU A 540 20.61 -20.64 -8.76
N LEU A 541 20.39 -21.65 -7.92
CA LEU A 541 20.32 -21.48 -6.48
C LEU A 541 21.71 -21.20 -5.90
N ASP A 542 22.74 -21.90 -6.42
CA ASP A 542 24.14 -21.69 -6.02
C ASP A 542 24.59 -20.25 -6.26
N PHE A 543 24.17 -19.63 -7.38
CA PHE A 543 24.42 -18.21 -7.65
C PHE A 543 23.94 -17.31 -6.51
N PHE A 544 22.74 -17.53 -5.98
CA PHE A 544 22.20 -16.70 -4.91
C PHE A 544 22.83 -17.01 -3.56
N ASP A 545 23.19 -18.26 -3.30
CA ASP A 545 23.94 -18.66 -2.11
C ASP A 545 25.32 -17.99 -2.07
N GLU A 546 26.01 -17.86 -3.21
CA GLU A 546 27.27 -17.09 -3.32
C GLU A 546 27.11 -15.60 -3.01
N LEU A 547 25.90 -15.05 -3.19
CA LEU A 547 25.56 -13.66 -2.83
C LEU A 547 25.06 -13.52 -1.38
N GLU A 548 25.18 -14.57 -0.56
CA GLU A 548 24.63 -14.66 0.80
C GLU A 548 23.09 -14.52 0.85
N ILE A 549 22.40 -14.81 -0.27
CA ILE A 549 20.95 -14.82 -0.38
C ILE A 549 20.48 -16.27 -0.43
N HIS A 550 20.22 -16.86 0.75
CA HIS A 550 19.85 -18.27 0.84
C HIS A 550 18.47 -18.58 0.24
N PRO A 551 18.39 -19.41 -0.81
CA PRO A 551 17.12 -19.77 -1.42
C PRO A 551 16.28 -20.66 -0.53
N GLU A 552 14.99 -20.33 -0.44
CA GLU A 552 14.06 -21.01 0.44
C GLU A 552 13.25 -22.04 -0.32
N GLN A 553 13.52 -23.31 -0.02
CA GLN A 553 12.84 -24.45 -0.66
C GLN A 553 11.51 -24.75 0.06
N ILE A 554 10.43 -24.80 -0.73
CA ILE A 554 9.07 -25.06 -0.24
C ILE A 554 8.46 -26.18 -1.07
N GLU A 555 8.26 -27.33 -0.44
CA GLU A 555 7.60 -28.47 -1.05
C GLU A 555 6.08 -28.22 -1.15
N VAL A 556 5.53 -28.37 -2.35
CA VAL A 556 4.11 -28.29 -2.67
C VAL A 556 3.56 -29.71 -2.73
N THR A 557 2.95 -30.15 -1.63
CA THR A 557 2.40 -31.51 -1.48
C THR A 557 0.90 -31.58 -1.75
N THR A 558 0.18 -30.47 -1.57
CA THR A 558 -1.27 -30.38 -1.72
C THR A 558 -1.65 -29.49 -2.90
N ASP A 559 -2.63 -29.93 -3.71
CA ASP A 559 -3.22 -29.10 -4.76
C ASP A 559 -4.28 -28.13 -4.19
N ASP A 560 -3.86 -27.30 -3.23
CA ASP A 560 -4.67 -26.18 -2.75
C ASP A 560 -4.70 -25.10 -3.85
N PRO A 561 -5.85 -24.78 -4.47
CA PRO A 561 -5.93 -23.71 -5.46
C PRO A 561 -5.53 -22.35 -4.88
N GLU A 562 -5.58 -22.20 -3.55
CA GLU A 562 -5.21 -20.98 -2.86
C GLU A 562 -3.74 -20.95 -2.38
N TYR A 563 -2.98 -22.03 -2.47
CA TYR A 563 -1.59 -22.09 -1.98
C TYR A 563 -1.42 -21.48 -0.59
N THR A 564 -2.41 -21.66 0.29
CA THR A 564 -2.57 -20.91 1.53
C THR A 564 -1.37 -21.12 2.45
N ASP A 565 -0.92 -22.36 2.58
CA ASP A 565 0.22 -22.72 3.43
C ASP A 565 1.55 -22.21 2.87
N VAL A 566 1.74 -22.30 1.55
CA VAL A 566 2.94 -21.78 0.86
C VAL A 566 3.03 -20.26 1.03
N VAL A 567 1.93 -19.54 0.73
CA VAL A 567 1.88 -18.08 0.89
C VAL A 567 2.06 -17.68 2.36
N LYS A 568 1.52 -18.46 3.31
CA LYS A 568 1.70 -18.22 4.75
C LYS A 568 3.16 -18.39 5.17
N LYS A 569 3.84 -19.45 4.72
CA LYS A 569 5.28 -19.69 4.99
C LYS A 569 6.13 -18.53 4.45
N ILE A 570 5.88 -18.12 3.21
CA ILE A 570 6.59 -16.97 2.59
C ILE A 570 6.29 -15.68 3.37
N THR A 571 5.03 -15.45 3.76
CA THR A 571 4.65 -14.24 4.50
C THR A 571 5.29 -14.17 5.88
N GLN A 572 5.48 -15.32 6.56
CA GLN A 572 6.15 -15.39 7.85
C GLN A 572 7.64 -15.03 7.75
N MET A 573 8.29 -15.42 6.65
CA MET A 573 9.70 -15.14 6.37
C MET A 573 9.93 -13.68 5.96
N VAL A 574 9.18 -13.20 4.97
CA VAL A 574 9.33 -11.83 4.43
C VAL A 574 8.84 -10.78 5.44
N GLY A 575 7.83 -11.13 6.23
CA GLY A 575 7.23 -10.25 7.23
C GLY A 575 6.11 -9.36 6.66
N ILE A 576 5.86 -8.25 7.35
CA ILE A 576 4.76 -7.32 7.03
C ILE A 576 5.07 -6.51 5.75
N PRO A 577 4.05 -6.16 4.94
CA PRO A 577 4.26 -5.27 3.81
C PRO A 577 4.83 -3.92 4.23
N ARG A 578 5.80 -3.45 3.45
CA ARG A 578 6.55 -2.20 3.64
C ARG A 578 6.20 -1.15 2.59
N ASN A 579 4.98 -1.21 2.03
CA ASN A 579 4.47 -0.23 1.09
C ASN A 579 3.23 0.47 1.69
N TYR A 580 2.75 1.54 1.08
CA TYR A 580 1.45 2.12 1.40
C TYR A 580 0.37 1.03 1.30
N GLY A 581 -0.28 0.76 2.43
CA GLY A 581 -1.44 -0.13 2.46
C GLY A 581 -2.58 0.38 1.59
N LEU A 582 -3.63 -0.44 1.45
CA LEU A 582 -4.86 -0.03 0.77
C LEU A 582 -5.37 1.29 1.38
N SER A 583 -5.72 2.27 0.55
CA SER A 583 -6.41 3.46 1.04
C SER A 583 -7.74 3.06 1.69
N PRO A 584 -8.32 3.85 2.60
CA PRO A 584 -9.62 3.52 3.20
C PRO A 584 -10.71 3.23 2.15
N GLN A 585 -10.71 3.97 1.04
CA GLN A 585 -11.63 3.74 -0.08
C GLN A 585 -11.35 2.44 -0.83
N GLU A 586 -10.08 2.07 -0.99
CA GLU A 586 -9.70 0.80 -1.60
C GLU A 586 -9.96 -0.40 -0.67
N GLN A 587 -9.87 -0.21 0.65
CA GLN A 587 -10.27 -1.20 1.65
C GLN A 587 -11.77 -1.46 1.57
N GLU A 588 -12.60 -0.42 1.61
CA GLU A 588 -14.05 -0.52 1.42
C GLU A 588 -14.44 -1.11 0.05
N GLY A 589 -13.66 -0.81 -0.99
CA GLY A 589 -13.82 -1.38 -2.33
C GLY A 589 -13.48 -2.87 -2.41
N GLU A 590 -12.35 -3.28 -1.83
CA GLU A 590 -11.96 -4.70 -1.74
C GLU A 590 -12.93 -5.49 -0.86
N GLU A 591 -13.40 -4.92 0.25
CA GLU A 591 -14.39 -5.54 1.13
C GLU A 591 -15.72 -5.78 0.39
N ARG A 592 -16.20 -4.78 -0.36
CA ARG A 592 -17.38 -4.95 -1.23
C ARG A 592 -17.17 -6.05 -2.27
N ARG A 593 -16.02 -6.07 -2.96
CA ARG A 593 -15.72 -7.09 -3.97
C ARG A 593 -15.65 -8.49 -3.36
N ARG A 594 -15.02 -8.65 -2.19
CA ARG A 594 -14.97 -9.93 -1.47
C ARG A 594 -16.36 -10.38 -1.03
N GLU A 595 -17.21 -9.45 -0.59
CA GLU A 595 -18.59 -9.76 -0.23
C GLU A 595 -19.41 -10.21 -1.46
N GLU A 596 -19.24 -9.54 -2.59
CA GLU A 596 -19.86 -9.90 -3.87
C GLU A 596 -19.40 -11.27 -4.39
N GLU A 597 -18.09 -11.53 -4.39
CA GLU A 597 -17.53 -12.84 -4.76
C GLU A 597 -18.05 -13.94 -3.84
N ARG A 598 -18.15 -13.68 -2.52
CA ARG A 598 -18.71 -14.63 -1.55
C ARG A 598 -20.19 -14.90 -1.85
N LYS A 599 -20.98 -13.87 -2.17
CA LYS A 599 -22.38 -13.99 -2.58
C LYS A 599 -22.51 -14.81 -3.87
N GLN A 600 -21.65 -14.56 -4.86
CA GLN A 600 -21.64 -15.31 -6.13
C GLN A 600 -21.28 -16.78 -5.93
N LYS A 601 -20.25 -17.09 -5.12
CA LYS A 601 -19.88 -18.48 -4.79
C LYS A 601 -21.03 -19.22 -4.11
N VAL A 602 -21.68 -18.59 -3.12
CA VAL A 602 -22.84 -19.19 -2.43
C VAL A 602 -24.02 -19.39 -3.40
N ALA A 603 -24.31 -18.40 -4.25
CA ALA A 603 -25.38 -18.52 -5.24
C ALA A 603 -25.12 -19.64 -6.27
N ALA A 604 -23.87 -19.78 -6.73
CA ALA A 604 -23.46 -20.86 -7.63
C ALA A 604 -23.60 -22.24 -6.97
N GLU A 605 -23.23 -22.37 -5.69
CA GLU A 605 -23.38 -23.62 -4.94
C GLU A 605 -24.85 -23.99 -4.73
N VAL A 606 -25.70 -23.02 -4.39
CA VAL A 606 -27.16 -23.21 -4.25
C VAL A 606 -27.78 -23.60 -5.60
N ALA A 607 -27.39 -22.95 -6.69
CA ALA A 607 -27.87 -23.30 -8.03
C ALA A 607 -27.43 -24.71 -8.44
N LYS A 608 -26.20 -25.12 -8.12
CA LYS A 608 -25.69 -26.47 -8.36
C LYS A 608 -26.48 -27.51 -7.56
N LYS A 609 -26.73 -27.27 -6.27
CA LYS A 609 -27.57 -28.14 -5.42
C LYS A 609 -29.00 -28.23 -5.94
N LYS A 610 -29.60 -27.12 -6.35
CA LYS A 610 -30.95 -27.09 -6.94
C LYS A 610 -31.03 -27.92 -8.22
N ARG A 611 -30.08 -27.76 -9.15
CA ARG A 611 -30.00 -28.59 -10.37
C ARG A 611 -29.81 -30.07 -10.06
N GLY A 612 -28.98 -30.40 -9.07
CA GLY A 612 -28.79 -31.79 -8.61
C GLY A 612 -30.08 -32.40 -8.05
N ASN A 613 -30.79 -31.64 -7.22
CA ASN A 613 -32.07 -32.09 -6.64
C ASN A 613 -33.17 -32.24 -7.72
N GLU A 614 -33.27 -31.29 -8.65
CA GLU A 614 -34.22 -31.36 -9.78
C GLU A 614 -33.92 -32.57 -10.68
N ALA A 615 -32.65 -32.86 -10.97
CA ALA A 615 -32.26 -34.04 -11.73
C ALA A 615 -32.62 -35.35 -10.98
N ALA A 616 -32.36 -35.43 -9.68
CA ALA A 616 -32.72 -36.60 -8.87
C ALA A 616 -34.24 -36.82 -8.79
N LEU A 617 -35.02 -35.73 -8.67
CA LEU A 617 -36.49 -35.78 -8.71
C LEU A 617 -37.00 -36.26 -10.07
N ALA A 618 -36.41 -35.79 -11.18
CA ALA A 618 -36.77 -36.22 -12.52
C ALA A 618 -36.43 -37.71 -12.75
N GLU A 619 -35.30 -38.19 -12.25
CA GLU A 619 -34.92 -39.61 -12.31
C GLU A 619 -35.90 -40.49 -11.51
N MET A 620 -36.25 -40.08 -10.29
CA MET A 620 -37.22 -40.80 -9.46
C MET A 620 -38.62 -40.83 -10.11
N ALA A 621 -39.05 -39.73 -10.75
CA ALA A 621 -40.32 -39.67 -11.48
C ALA A 621 -40.33 -40.61 -12.69
N ALA A 622 -39.25 -40.65 -13.47
CA ALA A 622 -39.12 -41.54 -14.62
C ALA A 622 -39.17 -43.03 -14.19
N GLN A 623 -38.48 -43.39 -13.11
CA GLN A 623 -38.53 -44.73 -12.53
C GLN A 623 -39.94 -45.10 -12.05
N TYR A 624 -40.66 -44.15 -11.46
CA TYR A 624 -42.03 -44.36 -11.00
C TYR A 624 -43.02 -44.55 -12.16
N GLU A 625 -42.91 -43.75 -13.23
CA GLU A 625 -43.72 -43.90 -14.45
C GLU A 625 -43.48 -45.26 -15.14
N GLU A 626 -42.22 -45.69 -15.21
CA GLU A 626 -41.86 -47.01 -15.73
C GLU A 626 -42.44 -48.14 -14.86
N TRP A 627 -42.36 -48.02 -13.54
CA TRP A 627 -42.98 -48.97 -12.63
C TRP A 627 -44.51 -49.02 -12.80
N GLN A 628 -45.19 -47.88 -12.93
CA GLN A 628 -46.65 -47.82 -13.16
C GLN A 628 -47.07 -48.48 -14.47
N ARG A 629 -46.30 -48.27 -15.53
CA ARG A 629 -46.51 -48.92 -16.83
C ARG A 629 -46.39 -50.43 -16.70
N ASN A 630 -45.34 -50.91 -16.02
CA ASN A 630 -45.13 -52.34 -15.80
C ASN A 630 -46.25 -52.97 -14.94
N VAL A 631 -46.68 -52.30 -13.87
CA VAL A 631 -47.81 -52.77 -13.03
C VAL A 631 -49.11 -52.84 -13.82
N SER A 632 -49.39 -51.85 -14.67
CA SER A 632 -50.59 -51.83 -15.51
C SER A 632 -50.58 -52.98 -16.52
N GLU A 633 -49.42 -53.26 -17.11
CA GLU A 633 -49.23 -54.37 -18.03
C GLU A 633 -49.43 -55.73 -17.34
N VAL A 634 -48.91 -55.89 -16.11
CA VAL A 634 -49.14 -57.10 -15.30
C VAL A 634 -50.62 -57.29 -14.97
N LYS A 635 -51.32 -56.22 -14.55
CA LYS A 635 -52.77 -56.29 -14.30
C LYS A 635 -53.56 -56.70 -15.54
N ARG A 636 -53.22 -56.15 -16.71
CA ARG A 636 -53.82 -56.53 -17.99
C ARG A 636 -53.63 -58.02 -18.27
N GLN A 637 -52.42 -58.54 -18.06
CA GLN A 637 -52.11 -59.96 -18.23
C GLN A 637 -52.86 -60.85 -17.22
N GLU A 638 -53.01 -60.41 -15.97
CA GLU A 638 -53.82 -61.11 -14.96
C GLU A 638 -55.30 -61.17 -15.34
N ASP A 639 -55.88 -60.05 -15.80
CA ASP A 639 -57.27 -59.97 -16.22
C ASP A 639 -57.55 -60.86 -17.43
N GLU A 640 -56.67 -60.86 -18.44
CA GLU A 640 -56.78 -61.75 -19.61
C GLU A 640 -56.72 -63.23 -19.19
N LEU A 641 -55.85 -63.56 -18.24
CA LEU A 641 -55.72 -64.91 -17.72
C LEU A 641 -56.94 -65.33 -16.88
N LEU A 642 -57.51 -64.42 -16.10
CA LEU A 642 -58.75 -64.63 -15.36
C LEU A 642 -59.94 -64.82 -16.31
N GLU A 643 -60.05 -63.99 -17.36
CA GLU A 643 -61.08 -64.11 -18.37
C GLU A 643 -60.96 -65.46 -19.10
N ALA A 644 -59.75 -65.85 -19.50
CA ALA A 644 -59.48 -67.15 -20.12
C ALA A 644 -59.86 -68.33 -19.22
N ARG A 645 -59.60 -68.23 -17.90
CA ARG A 645 -60.04 -69.25 -16.92
C ARG A 645 -61.55 -69.26 -16.71
N SER A 646 -62.22 -68.13 -16.89
CA SER A 646 -63.69 -68.01 -16.75
C SER A 646 -64.45 -68.51 -17.99
N LEU A 647 -63.81 -68.54 -19.17
CA LEU A 647 -64.43 -68.95 -20.44
C LEU A 647 -65.08 -70.34 -20.42
N PRO A 648 -64.45 -71.42 -19.90
CA PRO A 648 -65.07 -72.74 -19.84
C PRO A 648 -66.35 -72.75 -19.00
N LEU A 649 -66.34 -72.07 -17.85
CA LEU A 649 -67.50 -71.96 -16.96
C LEU A 649 -68.61 -71.12 -17.62
N ARG A 650 -68.27 -69.99 -18.24
CA ARG A 650 -69.22 -69.15 -18.97
C ARG A 650 -69.85 -69.87 -20.16
N ASN A 651 -69.06 -70.62 -20.92
CA ASN A 651 -69.55 -71.44 -22.03
C ASN A 651 -70.45 -72.58 -21.55
N TYR A 652 -70.13 -73.21 -20.42
CA TYR A 652 -71.00 -74.22 -19.80
C TYR A 652 -72.35 -73.61 -19.38
N LEU A 653 -72.34 -72.48 -18.66
CA LEU A 653 -73.55 -71.77 -18.25
C LEU A 653 -74.39 -71.35 -19.47
N MET A 654 -73.75 -70.76 -20.49
CA MET A 654 -74.43 -70.32 -21.71
C MET A 654 -75.05 -71.48 -22.52
N LYS A 655 -74.43 -72.67 -22.51
CA LYS A 655 -74.89 -73.81 -23.31
C LYS A 655 -75.95 -74.66 -22.60
N TYR A 656 -75.80 -74.88 -21.29
CA TYR A 656 -76.64 -75.84 -20.57
C TYR A 656 -77.62 -75.20 -19.59
N VAL A 657 -77.33 -74.00 -19.07
CA VAL A 657 -78.18 -73.34 -18.04
C VAL A 657 -79.02 -72.22 -18.63
N MET A 658 -78.42 -71.38 -19.49
CA MET A 658 -79.08 -70.21 -20.05
C MET A 658 -80.28 -70.50 -20.95
N PRO A 659 -80.32 -71.56 -21.80
CA PRO A 659 -81.49 -71.85 -22.62
C PRO A 659 -82.73 -72.17 -21.77
N SER A 660 -82.59 -73.09 -20.81
CA SER A 660 -83.67 -73.48 -19.89
C SER A 660 -84.11 -72.32 -18.99
N LEU A 661 -83.15 -71.52 -18.49
CA LEU A 661 -83.45 -70.33 -17.70
C LEU A 661 -84.15 -69.24 -18.54
N SER A 662 -83.72 -69.02 -19.78
CA SER A 662 -84.31 -68.03 -20.68
C SER A 662 -85.73 -68.41 -21.08
N GLU A 663 -85.99 -69.69 -21.33
CA GLU A 663 -87.33 -70.24 -21.59
C GLU A 663 -88.24 -70.08 -20.37
N ALA A 664 -87.78 -70.48 -19.19
CA ALA A 664 -88.51 -70.29 -17.94
C ALA A 664 -88.78 -68.80 -17.65
N MET A 665 -87.83 -67.90 -17.94
CA MET A 665 -88.02 -66.45 -17.82
C MET A 665 -89.01 -65.88 -18.83
N LEU A 666 -89.02 -66.39 -20.07
CA LEU A 666 -89.99 -66.00 -21.09
C LEU A 666 -91.41 -66.45 -20.72
N ASP A 667 -91.56 -67.67 -20.19
CA ASP A 667 -92.86 -68.19 -19.77
C ASP A 667 -93.35 -67.54 -18.48
N CYS A 668 -92.45 -67.22 -17.55
CA CYS A 668 -92.76 -66.37 -16.39
C CYS A 668 -93.29 -64.99 -16.84
N CYS A 669 -92.66 -64.37 -17.85
CA CYS A 669 -93.12 -63.11 -18.43
C CYS A 669 -94.50 -63.21 -19.12
N LYS A 670 -94.86 -64.37 -19.67
CA LYS A 670 -96.18 -64.60 -20.31
C LYS A 670 -97.29 -64.84 -19.29
N VAL A 671 -97.03 -65.70 -18.30
CA VAL A 671 -98.02 -66.13 -17.30
C VAL A 671 -98.26 -65.03 -16.26
N LYS A 672 -97.25 -64.20 -15.97
CA LYS A 672 -97.27 -63.17 -14.92
C LYS A 672 -97.82 -63.70 -13.60
N PRO A 673 -97.18 -64.72 -13.01
CA PRO A 673 -97.55 -65.25 -11.70
C PRO A 673 -97.34 -64.20 -10.60
N ASP A 674 -98.07 -64.34 -9.49
CA ASP A 674 -97.95 -63.43 -8.34
C ASP A 674 -96.57 -63.52 -7.65
N ASP A 675 -95.88 -64.66 -7.73
CA ASP A 675 -94.46 -64.80 -7.34
C ASP A 675 -93.60 -65.33 -8.51
N PRO A 676 -92.79 -64.48 -9.15
CA PRO A 676 -91.97 -64.87 -10.29
C PRO A 676 -90.74 -65.71 -9.91
N VAL A 677 -90.24 -65.62 -8.67
CA VAL A 677 -89.05 -66.38 -8.24
C VAL A 677 -89.43 -67.83 -7.96
N ASP A 678 -90.54 -68.05 -7.25
CA ASP A 678 -91.06 -69.39 -6.97
C ASP A 678 -91.53 -70.08 -8.26
N PHE A 679 -92.17 -69.34 -9.16
CA PHE A 679 -92.56 -69.85 -10.48
C PHE A 679 -91.36 -70.29 -11.33
N LEU A 680 -90.28 -69.50 -11.36
CA LEU A 680 -89.05 -69.85 -12.07
C LEU A 680 -88.39 -71.10 -11.46
N ALA A 681 -88.35 -71.21 -10.12
CA ALA A 681 -87.82 -72.37 -9.44
C ALA A 681 -88.63 -73.64 -9.73
N GLU A 682 -89.96 -73.59 -9.65
CA GLU A 682 -90.83 -74.72 -10.02
C GLU A 682 -90.71 -75.09 -11.50
N HIS A 683 -90.66 -74.10 -12.39
CA HIS A 683 -90.57 -74.32 -13.83
C HIS A 683 -89.26 -75.01 -14.22
N LEU A 684 -88.14 -74.61 -13.60
CA LEU A 684 -86.85 -75.25 -13.81
C LEU A 684 -86.75 -76.62 -13.15
N LEU A 685 -87.45 -76.85 -12.03
CA LEU A 685 -87.53 -78.17 -11.38
C LEU A 685 -88.37 -79.17 -12.19
N ARG A 686 -89.45 -78.72 -12.83
CA ARG A 686 -90.30 -79.57 -13.69
C ARG A 686 -89.62 -79.93 -15.01
N HIS A 687 -88.91 -78.99 -15.65
CA HIS A 687 -88.23 -79.23 -16.93
C HIS A 687 -86.98 -80.14 -16.81
N ASN A 688 -86.44 -80.32 -15.60
CA ASN A 688 -85.30 -81.21 -15.32
C ASN A 688 -85.72 -82.67 -15.03
N GLN A 689 -87.02 -83.02 -15.06
CA GLN A 689 -87.49 -84.39 -14.82
C GLN A 689 -87.74 -85.20 -16.10
N ASP A 690 -87.74 -84.57 -17.27
CA ASP A 690 -88.02 -85.21 -18.57
C ASP A 690 -86.80 -85.30 -19.52
N ASP A 691 -85.57 -85.06 -19.02
CA ASP A 691 -84.28 -85.24 -19.73
C ASP A 691 -83.30 -86.15 -18.95
#